data_AF-A0A0G1ISM6-F1
#
_entry.id   AF-A0A0G1ISM6-F1
#
_cell.length_a   1.000
_cell.length_b   1.000
_cell.length_c   1.000
_cell.angle_alpha   90.00
_cell.angle_beta   90.00
_cell.angle_gamma   90.00
#
_symmetry.space_group_name_H-M   'P 1'
#
loop_
_entity.id
_entity.type
_entity.pdbx_description
1 polymer ?
#
loop_
_entity_poly.entity_id
_entity_poly.type
_entity_poly.pdbx_seq_one_letter_code
_entity_poly.pdbx_strand_id
1 'polypeptide(L)'
;ISQPEPTPLVSEIPDNAFQINLAVKPPSEEIVGAKSDLDVGRLSEISRSSTLGVSPGGVEEENHSNILENVGMSQVGGNTESGSLPPFLQLQAIGGGSAGFGGGGSPTPSVQILTTSSEVQSLGGTETSEPPDTTPPDISLSVSECSSSLSSDGCLLASSTVSLVWSSTANDLNHYIIECEKSSPPVGGCSGFNFASTTATSTIYSLPTDDSIYIFKAKAVDGAGNESAQTTKTAELSLRPVVINEVAWAGTSAPFANDEWIELYNRSSQSVNLANWVLYASDGAPYINLLGAVSARGYYLIERTNDNTVSDVAADLIVPFSGLSSGSGLGNSGEILILSKASTTIDQTALCPGRWCGGAAGGVYSTMERIDPDIAGTDTTNWSTSNSGASNSFIKNGKDAVGANLTATPRARNSLHYLISQNSTLSADRVLKKSWGTYIIRPSENFTVPAGKTLTIEPGVTVKMGDTADLIVNGTLKSDGTAENNILFTSLSSPPFSGSWRNVRITSSSQNSSVSYTRFKYGGGFTSNIPLERRALFSVIDNSVTISNSIFESSFSVGMRLITSNSTVQNSIFSVGTTTTDNVGLYIIGGSPTVSGNTFLENYYGFKAEGGSASVSDNVFTNNISYAAYSINGASTFSGNSGAGNGKNGIALSGTISTASGTTTIYANAIPYLIGEYPYENPKVAAGSAAIIETGAVWKGLTPYSRFVVNGALKLEGANKDSIIFTSVADSAPAQWYGMEVNAGGYLYGGGFTLRYGGRGDGGNPNAIAGIGVFGGSVNLSDGRIENNYLAGMRLYDRATSTLTNFEFNNHTAPTGNSTAFISANSTIQATNVTFSGNTTDKSPANAF
;
A
#
# COMPACT_ATOMS: atom_id res chain seq x y z
N ILE A 1 60.00 -50.56 -5.07
CA ILE A 1 59.65 -49.84 -6.31
C ILE A 1 58.83 -48.65 -5.88
N SER A 2 59.38 -47.44 -6.01
CA SER A 2 58.78 -46.18 -5.60
C SER A 2 58.81 -45.22 -6.78
N GLN A 3 57.70 -44.53 -7.04
CA GLN A 3 57.56 -43.52 -8.09
C GLN A 3 57.34 -42.15 -7.42
N PRO A 4 57.95 -41.04 -7.92
CA PRO A 4 57.98 -39.76 -7.23
C PRO A 4 57.00 -38.71 -7.81
N GLU A 5 57.01 -37.53 -7.20
CA GLU A 5 56.32 -36.32 -7.69
C GLU A 5 56.96 -35.75 -8.99
N PRO A 6 56.19 -34.99 -9.80
CA PRO A 6 56.73 -33.99 -10.72
C PRO A 6 56.69 -32.57 -10.10
N THR A 7 57.81 -31.85 -10.19
CA THR A 7 57.97 -30.46 -9.72
C THR A 7 57.47 -29.40 -10.72
N PRO A 8 57.19 -28.15 -10.27
CA PRO A 8 56.74 -27.06 -11.14
C PRO A 8 57.87 -26.21 -11.75
N LEU A 9 57.66 -25.73 -12.97
CA LEU A 9 58.38 -24.62 -13.64
C LEU A 9 57.30 -23.80 -14.40
N VAL A 10 56.98 -22.54 -14.06
CA VAL A 10 57.77 -21.28 -14.08
C VAL A 10 57.92 -20.68 -15.48
N SER A 11 57.36 -19.48 -15.65
CA SER A 11 57.69 -18.52 -16.72
C SER A 11 57.45 -17.09 -16.24
N GLU A 12 58.51 -16.28 -16.21
CA GLU A 12 58.47 -14.82 -15.98
C GLU A 12 58.11 -14.10 -17.32
N ILE A 13 57.92 -12.78 -17.47
CA ILE A 13 58.11 -11.54 -16.68
C ILE A 13 57.21 -10.45 -17.37
N PRO A 14 56.95 -9.21 -16.88
CA PRO A 14 57.39 -8.52 -15.65
C PRO A 14 56.28 -7.78 -14.85
N ASP A 15 56.65 -7.20 -13.69
CA ASP A 15 55.96 -6.04 -13.10
C ASP A 15 56.24 -4.75 -13.89
N ASN A 16 55.23 -3.88 -14.06
CA ASN A 16 55.35 -2.45 -13.76
C ASN A 16 54.02 -1.65 -13.83
N ALA A 17 53.84 -0.79 -12.82
CA ALA A 17 53.08 0.46 -12.78
C ALA A 17 51.81 0.66 -13.63
N PHE A 18 50.67 0.82 -12.94
CA PHE A 18 49.88 2.06 -13.03
C PHE A 18 49.10 2.31 -11.73
N GLN A 19 49.52 3.31 -10.94
CA GLN A 19 48.66 3.90 -9.91
C GLN A 19 47.79 4.99 -10.55
N ILE A 20 46.54 5.13 -10.08
CA ILE A 20 45.68 6.26 -10.42
C ILE A 20 45.42 7.07 -9.15
N ASN A 21 45.71 8.36 -9.22
CA ASN A 21 45.73 9.27 -8.06
C ASN A 21 44.32 9.59 -7.55
N LEU A 22 44.06 9.32 -6.26
CA LEU A 22 43.06 10.05 -5.50
C LEU A 22 43.69 11.36 -4.99
N ALA A 23 43.51 12.44 -5.76
CA ALA A 23 44.08 13.75 -5.45
C ALA A 23 43.33 14.46 -4.30
N VAL A 24 43.64 14.09 -3.06
CA VAL A 24 43.25 14.87 -1.87
C VAL A 24 44.03 16.20 -1.87
N LYS A 25 43.31 17.33 -1.85
CA LYS A 25 43.92 18.66 -1.71
C LYS A 25 43.92 19.09 -0.23
N PRO A 26 45.08 19.30 0.41
CA PRO A 26 45.15 19.79 1.79
C PRO A 26 44.85 21.31 1.88
N PRO A 27 44.52 21.82 3.09
CA PRO A 27 44.37 23.25 3.36
C PRO A 27 45.74 23.98 3.42
N SER A 28 45.71 25.30 3.40
CA SER A 28 46.89 26.18 3.54
C SER A 28 46.57 27.41 4.39
N GLU A 29 47.30 27.57 5.48
CA GLU A 29 47.33 28.75 6.36
C GLU A 29 47.99 29.95 5.63
N GLU A 30 47.35 31.13 5.64
CA GLU A 30 47.64 32.30 6.53
C GLU A 30 48.76 33.20 5.94
N ILE A 31 48.62 34.53 5.81
CA ILE A 31 48.89 35.55 6.85
C ILE A 31 48.45 36.97 6.41
N VAL A 32 47.84 37.72 7.35
CA VAL A 32 47.77 39.22 7.53
C VAL A 32 47.60 40.10 6.27
N GLY A 33 46.64 41.03 6.14
CA GLY A 33 45.77 41.70 7.11
C GLY A 33 45.60 43.19 6.77
N ALA A 34 44.39 43.74 6.95
CA ALA A 34 44.11 45.18 7.02
C ALA A 34 42.77 45.38 7.78
N LYS A 35 42.65 46.46 8.56
CA LYS A 35 41.42 46.82 9.29
C LYS A 35 40.58 47.84 8.51
N SER A 36 39.26 47.75 8.66
CA SER A 36 38.38 48.91 8.86
C SER A 36 37.06 48.46 9.50
N ASP A 37 36.62 49.19 10.52
CA ASP A 37 35.45 48.89 11.34
C ASP A 37 34.13 49.34 10.68
N LEU A 38 32.98 48.71 11.02
CA LEU A 38 31.73 49.39 11.45
C LEU A 38 30.54 48.43 11.73
N ASP A 39 29.58 48.96 12.47
CA ASP A 39 28.53 48.34 13.30
C ASP A 39 27.68 47.15 12.79
N VAL A 40 27.57 46.17 13.70
CA VAL A 40 26.33 45.65 14.34
C VAL A 40 24.98 46.04 13.72
N GLY A 41 24.18 45.04 13.32
CA GLY A 41 22.71 45.17 13.38
C GLY A 41 21.88 44.25 12.48
N ARG A 42 21.26 43.22 13.07
CA ARG A 42 20.06 42.47 12.62
C ARG A 42 19.97 42.02 11.15
N LEU A 43 19.62 40.75 10.95
CA LEU A 43 18.24 40.41 10.54
C LEU A 43 17.95 38.92 10.74
N SER A 44 16.68 38.64 11.03
CA SER A 44 16.06 37.34 11.21
C SER A 44 14.96 37.17 10.16
N GLU A 45 14.62 35.92 9.83
CA GLU A 45 13.41 35.50 9.10
C GLU A 45 13.04 36.25 7.80
N ILE A 46 13.07 35.54 6.67
CA ILE A 46 12.27 35.92 5.49
C ILE A 46 11.39 34.75 5.07
N SER A 47 10.14 34.81 5.47
CA SER A 47 9.03 34.18 4.75
C SER A 47 8.36 35.24 3.86
N ARG A 48 7.94 34.85 2.65
CA ARG A 48 6.97 35.57 1.81
C ARG A 48 6.11 34.51 1.12
N SER A 49 4.80 34.42 1.28
CA SER A 49 3.74 35.45 1.28
C SER A 49 3.40 35.96 -0.11
N SER A 50 2.23 35.54 -0.60
CA SER A 50 1.45 36.17 -1.65
C SER A 50 -0.02 36.15 -1.22
N THR A 51 -0.50 37.29 -0.68
CA THR A 51 -1.92 37.49 -0.33
C THR A 51 -2.62 38.28 -1.42
N LEU A 52 -3.76 37.78 -1.91
CA LEU A 52 -4.70 38.57 -2.72
C LEU A 52 -5.85 39.05 -1.83
N GLY A 53 -6.16 40.34 -1.92
CA GLY A 53 -7.18 40.99 -1.10
C GLY A 53 -8.60 40.83 -1.66
N VAL A 54 -9.59 40.90 -0.76
CA VAL A 54 -11.03 40.87 -1.09
C VAL A 54 -11.56 42.29 -1.26
N SER A 55 -12.45 42.50 -2.24
CA SER A 55 -13.40 43.62 -2.26
C SER A 55 -14.68 43.21 -3.04
N PRO A 56 -15.91 43.62 -2.66
CA PRO A 56 -17.16 43.06 -3.21
C PRO A 56 -17.99 44.01 -4.10
N GLY A 57 -18.86 43.45 -4.96
CA GLY A 57 -20.04 44.14 -5.55
C GLY A 57 -20.35 43.87 -7.04
N GLY A 58 -21.64 43.87 -7.41
CA GLY A 58 -22.17 43.68 -8.78
C GLY A 58 -22.39 42.19 -9.14
N VAL A 59 -23.58 41.59 -9.32
CA VAL A 59 -24.92 41.97 -9.89
C VAL A 59 -25.03 41.80 -11.41
N GLU A 60 -25.77 40.75 -11.80
CA GLU A 60 -26.54 40.41 -13.04
C GLU A 60 -26.64 38.85 -13.06
N GLU A 61 -27.78 38.14 -13.19
CA GLU A 61 -28.86 38.13 -14.20
C GLU A 61 -28.33 37.88 -15.63
N GLU A 62 -28.89 37.07 -16.53
CA GLU A 62 -29.97 36.04 -16.57
C GLU A 62 -29.61 35.06 -17.75
N ASN A 63 -30.25 33.95 -18.17
CA ASN A 63 -31.46 33.15 -17.88
C ASN A 63 -31.24 31.73 -18.55
N HIS A 64 -32.29 30.89 -18.61
CA HIS A 64 -32.50 29.73 -19.52
C HIS A 64 -31.77 28.40 -19.21
N SER A 65 -32.35 27.22 -19.47
CA SER A 65 -33.77 26.81 -19.63
C SER A 65 -33.90 25.28 -19.68
N ASN A 66 -34.96 24.71 -19.10
CA ASN A 66 -35.33 23.30 -19.30
C ASN A 66 -35.85 23.03 -20.72
N ILE A 67 -35.44 21.92 -21.34
CA ILE A 67 -36.28 21.14 -22.27
C ILE A 67 -36.10 19.65 -21.96
N LEU A 68 -37.23 18.95 -21.78
CA LEU A 68 -37.34 17.49 -21.88
C LEU A 68 -37.93 17.17 -23.25
N GLU A 69 -37.38 16.17 -23.95
CA GLU A 69 -38.10 15.49 -25.02
C GLU A 69 -37.89 13.96 -24.94
N ASN A 70 -38.70 13.21 -25.69
CA ASN A 70 -39.20 11.90 -25.25
C ASN A 70 -39.40 10.95 -26.45
N VAL A 71 -39.79 9.70 -26.16
CA VAL A 71 -40.24 8.64 -27.08
C VAL A 71 -39.13 7.89 -27.84
N GLY A 72 -39.17 6.55 -27.77
CA GLY A 72 -38.20 5.68 -28.45
C GLY A 72 -38.41 4.17 -28.24
N MET A 73 -39.64 3.70 -28.05
CA MET A 73 -39.90 2.25 -27.89
C MET A 73 -39.72 1.47 -29.20
N SER A 74 -39.08 0.31 -29.11
CA SER A 74 -39.29 -0.81 -30.04
C SER A 74 -39.13 -2.15 -29.30
N GLN A 75 -39.84 -3.18 -29.75
CA GLN A 75 -39.81 -4.54 -29.19
C GLN A 75 -39.67 -5.59 -30.32
N VAL A 76 -39.39 -6.83 -29.87
CA VAL A 76 -39.82 -8.13 -30.41
C VAL A 76 -38.72 -9.02 -31.02
N GLY A 77 -38.57 -10.21 -30.42
CA GLY A 77 -38.03 -11.43 -31.04
C GLY A 77 -36.55 -11.74 -30.74
N GLY A 78 -36.17 -12.94 -30.27
CA GLY A 78 -36.97 -14.06 -29.75
C GLY A 78 -36.29 -15.44 -29.93
N ASN A 79 -36.34 -16.29 -28.90
CA ASN A 79 -35.83 -17.69 -28.84
C ASN A 79 -34.29 -17.83 -28.95
N THR A 80 -33.57 -18.80 -28.36
CA THR A 80 -33.78 -19.83 -27.30
C THR A 80 -32.37 -20.16 -26.70
N GLU A 81 -32.08 -21.03 -25.71
CA GLU A 81 -32.79 -22.13 -25.03
C GLU A 81 -32.22 -22.39 -23.59
N SER A 82 -32.38 -23.61 -23.05
CA SER A 82 -31.72 -24.14 -21.83
C SER A 82 -30.19 -24.29 -21.97
N GLY A 83 -29.37 -24.44 -20.92
CA GLY A 83 -29.52 -24.67 -19.47
C GLY A 83 -28.13 -24.99 -18.87
N SER A 84 -27.90 -25.47 -17.63
CA SER A 84 -28.75 -25.73 -16.45
C SER A 84 -27.86 -26.04 -15.23
N LEU A 85 -28.16 -25.54 -14.02
CA LEU A 85 -27.67 -26.12 -12.75
C LEU A 85 -28.74 -26.02 -11.62
N PRO A 86 -28.78 -26.96 -10.63
CA PRO A 86 -29.89 -27.12 -9.68
C PRO A 86 -29.67 -26.49 -8.27
N PRO A 87 -30.67 -26.51 -7.36
CA PRO A 87 -30.73 -25.64 -6.17
C PRO A 87 -30.51 -26.36 -4.81
N PHE A 88 -31.15 -25.84 -3.73
CA PHE A 88 -31.04 -26.09 -2.27
C PHE A 88 -30.08 -25.13 -1.55
N LEU A 89 -30.38 -24.61 -0.33
CA LEU A 89 -31.39 -25.02 0.67
C LEU A 89 -32.36 -23.88 1.07
N GLN A 90 -33.46 -24.21 1.75
CA GLN A 90 -34.50 -23.27 2.22
C GLN A 90 -34.24 -22.80 3.67
N LEU A 91 -34.82 -21.66 4.04
CA LEU A 91 -35.51 -21.51 5.33
C LEU A 91 -36.85 -20.78 5.11
N GLN A 92 -37.87 -21.12 5.90
CA GLN A 92 -39.26 -20.73 5.63
C GLN A 92 -39.67 -19.45 6.38
N ALA A 93 -40.49 -18.62 5.73
CA ALA A 93 -41.38 -17.68 6.39
C ALA A 93 -42.84 -18.02 6.03
N ILE A 94 -43.68 -18.19 7.05
CA ILE A 94 -45.14 -18.38 6.99
C ILE A 94 -45.66 -17.61 8.21
N GLY A 95 -46.68 -16.75 8.19
CA GLY A 95 -47.65 -16.30 7.16
C GLY A 95 -48.91 -15.81 7.90
N GLY A 96 -49.89 -15.10 7.35
CA GLY A 96 -50.00 -14.33 6.10
C GLY A 96 -50.41 -12.87 6.41
N GLY A 97 -51.21 -12.15 5.62
CA GLY A 97 -51.90 -12.53 4.38
C GLY A 97 -52.49 -11.31 3.64
N SER A 98 -53.16 -11.55 2.51
CA SER A 98 -53.81 -10.58 1.59
C SER A 98 -55.01 -9.83 2.23
N ALA A 99 -55.51 -8.67 1.76
CA ALA A 99 -55.25 -7.79 0.59
C ALA A 99 -55.69 -6.34 0.97
N GLY A 100 -55.60 -5.27 0.16
CA GLY A 100 -55.16 -5.05 -1.23
C GLY A 100 -55.93 -3.87 -1.86
N PHE A 101 -55.27 -3.04 -2.69
CA PHE A 101 -55.77 -1.77 -3.27
C PHE A 101 -56.04 -0.65 -2.22
N GLY A 102 -55.86 0.65 -2.50
CA GLY A 102 -55.14 1.28 -3.61
C GLY A 102 -55.32 2.81 -3.70
N GLY A 103 -54.23 3.56 -3.93
CA GLY A 103 -54.22 4.79 -4.73
C GLY A 103 -54.65 6.15 -4.13
N GLY A 104 -53.66 6.98 -3.76
CA GLY A 104 -53.59 8.40 -4.15
C GLY A 104 -54.28 9.48 -3.30
N GLY A 105 -53.75 10.71 -3.38
CA GLY A 105 -54.53 11.94 -3.17
C GLY A 105 -54.38 12.70 -1.84
N SER A 106 -53.27 13.42 -1.66
CA SER A 106 -53.31 14.76 -1.03
C SER A 106 -53.72 15.77 -2.14
N PRO A 107 -54.45 16.88 -1.90
CA PRO A 107 -54.07 17.90 -0.91
C PRO A 107 -55.18 18.72 -0.20
N THR A 108 -54.74 19.52 0.78
CA THR A 108 -55.25 20.84 1.25
C THR A 108 -56.71 21.26 1.03
N PRO A 109 -57.46 21.63 2.10
CA PRO A 109 -58.57 22.57 2.00
C PRO A 109 -58.08 24.04 2.11
N SER A 110 -58.74 24.95 1.39
CA SER A 110 -58.57 26.41 1.50
C SER A 110 -59.78 27.06 2.20
N VAL A 111 -59.61 28.31 2.67
CA VAL A 111 -60.59 29.00 3.52
C VAL A 111 -61.53 29.91 2.73
N GLN A 112 -62.85 29.80 2.95
CA GLN A 112 -63.74 30.97 3.07
C GLN A 112 -65.03 30.66 3.87
N ILE A 113 -65.85 31.69 4.14
CA ILE A 113 -66.71 31.82 5.35
C ILE A 113 -68.15 32.26 4.95
N LEU A 114 -69.08 32.29 5.92
CA LEU A 114 -70.49 32.78 5.94
C LEU A 114 -71.57 31.74 5.57
N THR A 115 -72.75 31.64 6.23
CA THR A 115 -73.31 32.30 7.46
C THR A 115 -74.54 31.56 8.02
N THR A 116 -74.78 31.65 9.36
CA THR A 116 -76.10 31.61 10.07
C THR A 116 -76.99 30.35 10.00
N SER A 117 -77.79 29.96 11.01
CA SER A 117 -78.08 30.51 12.37
C SER A 117 -78.65 29.43 13.33
N SER A 118 -78.67 29.74 14.65
CA SER A 118 -79.60 29.25 15.70
C SER A 118 -79.84 27.72 15.83
N GLU A 119 -79.21 27.01 16.78
CA GLU A 119 -79.51 26.94 18.25
C GLU A 119 -80.50 25.83 18.66
N VAL A 120 -80.00 24.75 19.30
CA VAL A 120 -80.67 24.07 20.44
C VAL A 120 -79.62 23.51 21.43
N GLN A 121 -79.64 24.06 22.65
CA GLN A 121 -79.28 23.50 23.97
C GLN A 121 -78.33 22.28 24.10
N SER A 122 -77.10 22.58 24.55
CA SER A 122 -76.36 21.93 25.65
C SER A 122 -76.70 20.51 26.14
N LEU A 123 -75.69 19.64 26.10
CA LEU A 123 -75.29 18.85 27.28
C LEU A 123 -73.82 19.16 27.60
N GLY A 124 -73.55 19.60 28.84
CA GLY A 124 -72.22 20.01 29.27
C GLY A 124 -71.38 18.84 29.76
N GLY A 125 -70.52 18.30 28.88
CA GLY A 125 -69.44 17.38 29.23
C GLY A 125 -68.08 18.05 29.03
N THR A 126 -67.56 18.73 30.05
CA THR A 126 -66.19 19.24 30.02
C THR A 126 -65.24 18.10 30.36
N GLU A 127 -64.84 17.32 29.36
CA GLU A 127 -63.61 16.55 29.47
C GLU A 127 -62.44 17.53 29.50
N THR A 128 -61.95 17.82 30.71
CA THR A 128 -60.65 18.43 30.91
C THR A 128 -59.59 17.39 30.58
N SER A 129 -59.26 17.25 29.29
CA SER A 129 -57.98 16.64 28.92
C SER A 129 -56.88 17.43 29.62
N GLU A 130 -56.13 16.76 30.49
CA GLU A 130 -54.88 17.34 30.99
C GLU A 130 -53.97 17.69 29.79
N PRO A 131 -53.10 18.71 29.92
CA PRO A 131 -52.09 18.96 28.88
C PRO A 131 -51.31 17.66 28.65
N PRO A 132 -51.01 17.29 27.38
CA PRO A 132 -50.24 16.08 27.11
C PRO A 132 -48.91 16.18 27.84
N ASP A 133 -48.50 15.13 28.55
CA ASP A 133 -47.24 15.18 29.29
C ASP A 133 -46.07 15.24 28.31
N THR A 134 -45.17 16.19 28.54
CA THR A 134 -43.95 16.42 27.77
C THR A 134 -42.72 16.38 28.66
N THR A 135 -42.81 15.73 29.83
CA THR A 135 -41.79 15.74 30.89
C THR A 135 -41.05 14.41 30.94
N PRO A 136 -39.85 14.28 30.32
CA PRO A 136 -39.18 12.99 30.29
C PRO A 136 -38.74 12.52 31.68
N PRO A 137 -38.77 11.20 31.96
CA PRO A 137 -38.23 10.64 33.19
C PRO A 137 -36.75 10.97 33.41
N ASP A 138 -36.33 10.90 34.68
CA ASP A 138 -34.92 10.79 35.06
C ASP A 138 -34.38 9.37 34.80
N ILE A 139 -33.05 9.24 34.70
CA ILE A 139 -32.40 7.93 34.61
C ILE A 139 -31.04 7.94 35.31
N SER A 140 -30.81 6.90 36.11
CA SER A 140 -29.50 6.54 36.68
C SER A 140 -29.03 5.21 36.09
N LEU A 141 -27.71 5.05 35.92
CA LEU A 141 -27.09 3.80 35.46
C LEU A 141 -25.77 3.58 36.21
N SER A 142 -25.54 2.35 36.65
CA SER A 142 -24.35 1.95 37.38
C SER A 142 -23.91 0.53 37.05
N VAL A 143 -22.61 0.27 37.21
CA VAL A 143 -21.98 -1.05 37.27
C VAL A 143 -21.55 -1.20 38.72
N SER A 144 -22.09 -2.19 39.43
CA SER A 144 -21.95 -2.30 40.89
C SER A 144 -20.50 -2.53 41.33
N GLU A 145 -19.76 -3.32 40.55
CA GLU A 145 -18.38 -3.73 40.84
C GLU A 145 -17.37 -2.56 40.76
N CYS A 146 -17.76 -1.41 40.18
CA CYS A 146 -16.87 -0.24 40.10
C CYS A 146 -16.48 0.32 41.47
N SER A 147 -17.22 0.04 42.55
CA SER A 147 -16.81 0.39 43.92
C SER A 147 -15.57 -0.39 44.39
N SER A 148 -15.17 -1.42 43.66
CA SER A 148 -13.97 -2.24 43.90
C SER A 148 -13.02 -2.24 42.69
N SER A 149 -13.12 -1.20 41.85
CA SER A 149 -12.26 -0.95 40.69
C SER A 149 -10.78 -1.08 41.03
N LEU A 150 -9.99 -1.52 40.05
CA LEU A 150 -8.54 -1.55 40.11
C LEU A 150 -7.91 -0.17 39.81
N SER A 151 -8.71 0.78 39.32
CA SER A 151 -8.30 2.15 39.05
C SER A 151 -9.04 3.16 39.94
N SER A 152 -8.36 4.26 40.27
CA SER A 152 -8.96 5.49 40.80
C SER A 152 -9.69 6.31 39.73
N ASP A 153 -9.31 6.14 38.46
CA ASP A 153 -9.58 7.10 37.38
C ASP A 153 -10.81 6.70 36.55
N GLY A 154 -11.29 5.47 36.76
CA GLY A 154 -12.42 4.89 36.05
C GLY A 154 -12.80 3.52 36.63
N CYS A 155 -13.59 2.77 35.85
CA CYS A 155 -13.99 1.42 36.21
C CYS A 155 -13.13 0.41 35.43
N LEU A 156 -12.19 -0.21 36.13
CA LEU A 156 -11.33 -1.28 35.62
C LEU A 156 -11.54 -2.53 36.48
N LEU A 157 -11.99 -3.61 35.86
CA LEU A 157 -12.46 -4.82 36.56
C LEU A 157 -11.72 -6.07 36.08
N ALA A 158 -11.38 -6.94 37.03
CA ALA A 158 -10.90 -8.30 36.77
C ALA A 158 -12.01 -9.31 37.11
N SER A 159 -13.10 -9.28 36.35
CA SER A 159 -14.31 -10.09 36.58
C SER A 159 -14.94 -10.54 35.27
N SER A 160 -15.35 -11.80 35.17
CA SER A 160 -16.11 -12.32 34.01
C SER A 160 -17.59 -11.93 34.02
N THR A 161 -18.06 -11.18 35.02
CA THR A 161 -19.44 -10.68 35.12
C THR A 161 -19.48 -9.25 35.64
N VAL A 162 -20.48 -8.48 35.20
CA VAL A 162 -20.85 -7.18 35.79
C VAL A 162 -22.34 -7.11 36.11
N SER A 163 -22.66 -6.47 37.24
CA SER A 163 -24.00 -6.29 37.77
C SER A 163 -24.46 -4.86 37.47
N LEU A 164 -25.18 -4.71 36.36
CA LEU A 164 -25.77 -3.45 35.92
C LEU A 164 -27.02 -3.15 36.74
N VAL A 165 -27.15 -1.91 37.21
CA VAL A 165 -28.34 -1.43 37.94
C VAL A 165 -28.70 -0.04 37.42
N TRP A 166 -29.97 0.16 37.11
CA TRP A 166 -30.54 1.42 36.63
C TRP A 166 -31.90 1.70 37.28
N SER A 167 -32.23 2.98 37.46
CA SER A 167 -33.51 3.39 38.07
C SER A 167 -33.92 4.81 37.68
N SER A 168 -35.22 5.06 37.78
CA SER A 168 -35.89 6.36 37.64
C SER A 168 -36.73 6.60 38.91
N THR A 169 -36.99 7.88 39.22
CA THR A 169 -37.90 8.33 40.27
C THR A 169 -39.24 8.87 39.74
N ALA A 170 -39.46 8.81 38.42
CA ALA A 170 -40.75 9.12 37.78
C ALA A 170 -41.87 8.16 38.26
N ASN A 171 -43.09 8.68 38.41
CA ASN A 171 -44.23 7.93 38.97
C ASN A 171 -45.10 7.26 37.88
N ASP A 172 -44.77 7.56 36.64
CA ASP A 172 -45.49 7.37 35.38
C ASP A 172 -44.63 6.61 34.35
N LEU A 173 -43.45 6.15 34.79
CA LEU A 173 -42.51 5.32 34.04
C LEU A 173 -43.20 4.10 33.40
N ASN A 174 -42.99 3.93 32.10
CA ASN A 174 -43.45 2.76 31.35
C ASN A 174 -42.37 1.68 31.24
N HIS A 175 -41.15 2.04 30.80
CA HIS A 175 -40.03 1.12 30.62
C HIS A 175 -38.67 1.82 30.53
N TYR A 176 -37.60 1.03 30.41
CA TYR A 176 -36.24 1.45 30.12
C TYR A 176 -35.75 0.90 28.77
N ILE A 177 -34.87 1.62 28.10
CA ILE A 177 -34.12 1.16 26.91
C ILE A 177 -32.67 0.98 27.35
N ILE A 178 -32.11 -0.23 27.23
CA ILE A 178 -30.75 -0.54 27.71
C ILE A 178 -29.90 -1.13 26.58
N GLU A 179 -28.83 -0.43 26.22
CA GLU A 179 -27.90 -0.84 25.16
C GLU A 179 -26.50 -1.13 25.71
N CYS A 180 -25.71 -1.87 24.94
CA CYS A 180 -24.30 -2.12 25.22
C CYS A 180 -23.51 -2.13 23.90
N GLU A 181 -22.44 -1.35 23.85
CA GLU A 181 -21.46 -1.35 22.75
C GLU A 181 -20.05 -1.59 23.29
N LYS A 182 -19.17 -2.09 22.41
CA LYS A 182 -17.75 -2.31 22.67
C LYS A 182 -16.95 -1.28 21.88
N SER A 183 -16.08 -0.52 22.56
CA SER A 183 -15.27 0.54 21.92
C SER A 183 -13.87 0.07 21.50
N SER A 184 -13.41 -1.09 21.98
CA SER A 184 -12.21 -1.77 21.47
C SER A 184 -12.51 -2.56 20.19
N PRO A 185 -11.58 -2.72 19.23
CA PRO A 185 -11.81 -3.58 18.07
C PRO A 185 -12.11 -5.06 18.44
N PRO A 186 -13.00 -5.76 17.71
CA PRO A 186 -13.97 -5.21 16.76
C PRO A 186 -15.04 -4.36 17.49
N VAL A 187 -15.26 -3.16 16.97
CA VAL A 187 -16.26 -2.22 17.50
C VAL A 187 -17.65 -2.67 17.06
N GLY A 188 -18.62 -2.67 17.97
CA GLY A 188 -19.99 -3.10 17.69
C GLY A 188 -20.83 -3.33 18.94
N GLY A 189 -22.04 -3.87 18.76
CA GLY A 189 -22.93 -4.24 19.87
C GLY A 189 -22.41 -5.44 20.68
N CYS A 190 -22.75 -5.47 21.97
CA CYS A 190 -22.33 -6.54 22.89
C CYS A 190 -23.05 -7.87 22.60
N SER A 191 -22.28 -8.94 22.39
CA SER A 191 -22.83 -10.27 22.08
C SER A 191 -23.71 -10.81 23.20
N GLY A 192 -24.94 -11.23 22.88
CA GLY A 192 -25.91 -11.73 23.86
C GLY A 192 -26.64 -10.65 24.67
N PHE A 193 -26.35 -9.37 24.46
CA PHE A 193 -26.98 -8.26 25.19
C PHE A 193 -28.21 -7.71 24.45
N ASN A 194 -29.39 -8.27 24.72
CA ASN A 194 -30.63 -7.95 24.00
C ASN A 194 -31.70 -7.31 24.90
N PHE A 195 -31.65 -5.99 25.12
CA PHE A 195 -32.61 -5.24 25.96
C PHE A 195 -33.08 -3.90 25.34
N ALA A 196 -33.55 -3.94 24.09
CA ALA A 196 -34.11 -2.77 23.41
C ALA A 196 -35.30 -2.11 24.14
N SER A 197 -36.01 -2.85 25.00
CA SER A 197 -36.98 -2.33 25.96
C SER A 197 -37.12 -3.32 27.13
N THR A 198 -37.21 -2.84 28.37
CA THR A 198 -37.34 -3.67 29.59
C THR A 198 -37.94 -2.91 30.78
N THR A 199 -38.68 -3.60 31.65
CA THR A 199 -39.15 -3.06 32.94
C THR A 199 -38.33 -3.54 34.14
N ALA A 200 -37.31 -4.38 33.92
CA ALA A 200 -36.33 -4.71 34.95
C ALA A 200 -35.49 -3.48 35.32
N THR A 201 -34.94 -3.44 36.54
CA THR A 201 -34.05 -2.38 37.05
C THR A 201 -32.58 -2.82 37.17
N SER A 202 -32.27 -4.05 36.77
CA SER A 202 -30.91 -4.60 36.81
C SER A 202 -30.74 -5.81 35.88
N THR A 203 -29.50 -6.13 35.56
CA THR A 203 -29.11 -7.42 34.97
C THR A 203 -27.67 -7.78 35.32
N ILE A 204 -27.35 -9.08 35.32
CA ILE A 204 -25.97 -9.57 35.37
C ILE A 204 -25.57 -9.93 33.95
N TYR A 205 -24.56 -9.24 33.40
CA TYR A 205 -24.02 -9.53 32.09
C TYR A 205 -22.72 -10.33 32.23
N SER A 206 -22.68 -11.52 31.63
CA SER A 206 -21.46 -12.33 31.49
C SER A 206 -20.61 -11.77 30.36
N LEU A 207 -19.42 -11.28 30.70
CA LEU A 207 -18.52 -10.63 29.77
C LEU A 207 -17.64 -11.65 29.02
N PRO A 208 -17.46 -11.49 27.69
CA PRO A 208 -16.40 -12.15 26.96
C PRO A 208 -15.02 -11.91 27.60
N THR A 209 -14.14 -12.91 27.58
CA THR A 209 -12.78 -12.80 28.11
C THR A 209 -11.83 -12.20 27.08
N ASP A 210 -12.12 -10.98 26.64
CA ASP A 210 -11.52 -10.33 25.46
C ASP A 210 -10.79 -9.00 25.76
N ASP A 211 -10.44 -8.76 27.03
CA ASP A 211 -9.67 -7.61 27.53
C ASP A 211 -10.10 -6.26 26.89
N SER A 212 -11.41 -5.99 26.91
CA SER A 212 -12.05 -4.92 26.15
C SER A 212 -12.81 -3.89 26.99
N ILE A 213 -13.05 -2.72 26.39
CA ILE A 213 -13.82 -1.63 26.98
C ILE A 213 -15.27 -1.72 26.51
N TYR A 214 -16.19 -1.77 27.48
CA TYR A 214 -17.63 -1.86 27.32
C TYR A 214 -18.30 -0.55 27.73
N ILE A 215 -19.23 -0.06 26.92
CA ILE A 215 -20.03 1.14 27.17
C ILE A 215 -21.49 0.71 27.25
N PHE A 216 -22.04 0.74 28.46
CA PHE A 216 -23.46 0.52 28.71
C PHE A 216 -24.21 1.86 28.58
N LYS A 217 -25.42 1.84 28.02
CA LYS A 217 -26.26 3.02 27.84
C LYS A 217 -27.66 2.74 28.39
N ALA A 218 -28.31 3.75 28.96
CA ALA A 218 -29.70 3.64 29.42
C ALA A 218 -30.52 4.89 29.11
N LYS A 219 -31.80 4.68 28.82
CA LYS A 219 -32.87 5.69 28.88
C LYS A 219 -34.04 5.15 29.69
N ALA A 220 -34.85 6.04 30.25
CA ALA A 220 -36.19 5.77 30.76
C ALA A 220 -37.25 6.36 29.82
N VAL A 221 -38.44 5.77 29.78
CA VAL A 221 -39.56 6.17 28.92
C VAL A 221 -40.85 6.14 29.73
N ASP A 222 -41.64 7.21 29.68
CA ASP A 222 -42.92 7.34 30.41
C ASP A 222 -44.12 6.72 29.66
N GLY A 223 -45.31 6.82 30.27
CA GLY A 223 -46.57 6.39 29.68
C GLY A 223 -47.11 7.25 28.53
N ALA A 224 -46.57 8.46 28.31
CA ALA A 224 -46.90 9.33 27.18
C ALA A 224 -45.97 9.11 25.97
N GLY A 225 -44.80 8.52 26.19
CA GLY A 225 -43.76 8.24 25.20
C GLY A 225 -42.57 9.21 25.22
N ASN A 226 -42.38 10.04 26.24
CA ASN A 226 -41.18 10.89 26.32
C ASN A 226 -39.97 10.06 26.77
N GLU A 227 -38.86 10.21 26.06
CA GLU A 227 -37.58 9.54 26.40
C GLU A 227 -36.66 10.44 27.21
N SER A 228 -36.08 9.90 28.28
CA SER A 228 -35.01 10.56 29.04
C SER A 228 -33.79 10.86 28.15
N ALA A 229 -32.97 11.81 28.59
CA ALA A 229 -31.60 11.90 28.10
C ALA A 229 -30.87 10.56 28.32
N GLN A 230 -30.02 10.16 27.37
CA GLN A 230 -29.28 8.91 27.47
C GLN A 230 -28.12 9.05 28.46
N THR A 231 -28.14 8.26 29.52
CA THR A 231 -27.00 8.11 30.44
C THR A 231 -26.09 6.96 29.99
N THR A 232 -24.80 7.02 30.31
CA THR A 232 -23.82 5.99 29.92
C THR A 232 -22.88 5.61 31.08
N LYS A 233 -22.41 4.37 31.06
CA LYS A 233 -21.43 3.85 32.01
C LYS A 233 -20.39 3.00 31.29
N THR A 234 -19.14 3.43 31.32
CA THR A 234 -18.00 2.68 30.78
C THR A 234 -17.39 1.77 31.85
N ALA A 235 -17.02 0.55 31.45
CA ALA A 235 -16.17 -0.36 32.21
C ALA A 235 -15.13 -1.03 31.31
N GLU A 236 -13.88 -1.03 31.73
CA GLU A 236 -12.82 -1.82 31.12
C GLU A 236 -12.71 -3.15 31.84
N LEU A 237 -12.82 -4.26 31.11
CA LEU A 237 -12.49 -5.58 31.61
C LEU A 237 -11.03 -5.88 31.26
N SER A 238 -10.22 -6.25 32.24
CA SER A 238 -9.14 -7.19 31.99
C SER A 238 -8.93 -8.15 33.15
N LEU A 239 -8.83 -9.45 32.84
CA LEU A 239 -8.53 -10.48 33.85
C LEU A 239 -7.04 -10.48 34.24
N ARG A 240 -6.18 -9.90 33.40
CA ARG A 240 -4.74 -9.70 33.66
C ARG A 240 -4.37 -8.23 33.36
N PRO A 241 -4.83 -7.26 34.15
CA PRO A 241 -4.59 -5.83 33.90
C PRO A 241 -3.16 -5.43 34.23
N VAL A 242 -2.48 -6.16 35.13
CA VAL A 242 -1.05 -6.06 35.39
C VAL A 242 -0.45 -7.46 35.26
N VAL A 243 0.70 -7.57 34.61
CA VAL A 243 1.42 -8.83 34.37
C VAL A 243 2.90 -8.71 34.74
N ILE A 244 3.54 -9.81 35.15
CA ILE A 244 4.99 -9.88 35.36
C ILE A 244 5.67 -9.83 33.98
N ASN A 245 6.44 -8.78 33.70
CA ASN A 245 6.89 -8.46 32.35
C ASN A 245 8.32 -8.93 32.05
N GLU A 246 9.26 -8.64 32.97
CA GLU A 246 10.68 -8.93 32.83
C GLU A 246 11.29 -9.27 34.20
N VAL A 247 12.24 -10.22 34.24
CA VAL A 247 12.84 -10.73 35.48
C VAL A 247 14.37 -10.85 35.33
N ALA A 248 15.11 -10.10 36.16
CA ALA A 248 16.57 -10.09 36.19
C ALA A 248 17.14 -11.02 37.29
N TRP A 249 16.72 -12.28 37.27
CA TRP A 249 17.15 -13.31 38.24
C TRP A 249 18.66 -13.59 38.23
N ALA A 250 19.33 -13.29 37.12
CA ALA A 250 20.76 -13.49 36.95
C ALA A 250 21.60 -12.32 37.51
N GLY A 251 20.95 -11.23 37.92
CA GLY A 251 21.59 -9.95 38.19
C GLY A 251 22.11 -9.25 36.93
N THR A 252 23.06 -8.32 37.12
CA THR A 252 23.71 -7.55 36.05
C THR A 252 25.17 -7.95 35.85
N SER A 253 25.88 -7.27 34.93
CA SER A 253 27.33 -7.38 34.77
C SER A 253 28.16 -6.71 35.87
N ALA A 254 27.53 -5.93 36.76
CA ALA A 254 28.21 -5.27 37.86
C ALA A 254 28.66 -6.29 38.95
N PRO A 255 29.68 -5.98 39.77
CA PRO A 255 30.22 -6.92 40.75
C PRO A 255 29.36 -7.11 42.01
N PHE A 256 28.07 -6.77 41.97
CA PHE A 256 27.18 -6.74 43.14
C PHE A 256 26.15 -7.88 43.08
N ALA A 257 26.31 -8.90 43.92
CA ALA A 257 25.48 -10.11 43.95
C ALA A 257 24.01 -9.90 44.43
N ASN A 258 23.56 -8.65 44.52
CA ASN A 258 22.20 -8.25 44.87
C ASN A 258 21.50 -7.45 43.76
N ASP A 259 22.14 -7.26 42.59
CA ASP A 259 21.65 -6.45 41.47
C ASP A 259 20.52 -7.14 40.67
N GLU A 260 19.55 -7.71 41.37
CA GLU A 260 18.35 -8.35 40.83
C GLU A 260 17.17 -7.37 40.84
N TRP A 261 16.30 -7.51 39.85
CA TRP A 261 15.06 -6.74 39.75
C TRP A 261 13.94 -7.52 39.06
N ILE A 262 12.71 -7.06 39.26
CA ILE A 262 11.49 -7.59 38.66
C ILE A 262 10.66 -6.42 38.13
N GLU A 263 10.07 -6.57 36.95
CA GLU A 263 9.17 -5.57 36.39
C GLU A 263 7.75 -6.11 36.20
N LEU A 264 6.77 -5.24 36.44
CA LEU A 264 5.37 -5.45 36.07
C LEU A 264 4.94 -4.49 34.95
N TYR A 265 4.08 -4.92 34.04
CA TYR A 265 3.49 -4.08 32.97
C TYR A 265 1.97 -3.97 33.12
N ASN A 266 1.44 -2.74 32.99
CA ASN A 266 0.00 -2.47 32.99
C ASN A 266 -0.58 -2.58 31.56
N ARG A 267 -1.39 -3.62 31.35
CA ARG A 267 -2.10 -3.92 30.10
C ARG A 267 -3.39 -3.14 29.90
N SER A 268 -3.85 -2.36 30.87
CA SER A 268 -5.10 -1.60 30.78
C SER A 268 -4.92 -0.18 30.22
N SER A 269 -6.02 0.51 29.93
CA SER A 269 -6.07 1.92 29.54
C SER A 269 -6.11 2.90 30.71
N GLN A 270 -6.12 2.42 31.95
CA GLN A 270 -6.27 3.21 33.18
C GLN A 270 -5.08 2.99 34.13
N SER A 271 -4.85 3.89 35.08
CA SER A 271 -3.86 3.67 36.14
C SER A 271 -4.33 2.56 37.08
N VAL A 272 -3.47 1.60 37.45
CA VAL A 272 -3.81 0.52 38.38
C VAL A 272 -3.22 0.80 39.75
N ASN A 273 -4.07 0.89 40.78
CA ASN A 273 -3.67 1.03 42.17
C ASN A 273 -3.17 -0.33 42.72
N LEU A 274 -1.94 -0.35 43.22
CA LEU A 274 -1.25 -1.57 43.69
C LEU A 274 -1.41 -1.83 45.20
N ALA A 275 -2.20 -1.01 45.91
CA ALA A 275 -2.50 -1.24 47.32
C ALA A 275 -3.17 -2.62 47.55
N ASN A 276 -2.61 -3.40 48.48
CA ASN A 276 -3.01 -4.79 48.79
C ASN A 276 -2.76 -5.80 47.64
N TRP A 277 -1.87 -5.47 46.70
CA TRP A 277 -1.27 -6.44 45.80
C TRP A 277 0.03 -6.99 46.42
N VAL A 278 0.31 -8.26 46.15
CA VAL A 278 1.51 -8.97 46.62
C VAL A 278 2.14 -9.73 45.46
N LEU A 279 3.45 -9.54 45.28
CA LEU A 279 4.31 -10.33 44.41
C LEU A 279 5.15 -11.26 45.28
N TYR A 280 5.08 -12.58 45.06
CA TYR A 280 5.82 -13.54 45.87
C TYR A 280 6.31 -14.77 45.08
N ALA A 281 7.41 -15.37 45.53
CA ALA A 281 7.91 -16.64 44.99
C ALA A 281 7.25 -17.84 45.69
N SER A 282 7.17 -18.97 44.98
CA SER A 282 6.54 -20.21 45.47
C SER A 282 7.18 -20.85 46.71
N ASP A 283 8.42 -20.48 47.06
CA ASP A 283 9.11 -20.92 48.29
C ASP A 283 8.89 -19.96 49.48
N GLY A 284 8.39 -18.75 49.22
CA GLY A 284 8.17 -17.69 50.19
C GLY A 284 9.19 -16.54 50.18
N ALA A 285 10.21 -16.52 49.33
CA ALA A 285 11.16 -15.41 49.21
C ALA A 285 11.57 -15.14 47.75
N PRO A 286 11.26 -13.97 47.15
CA PRO A 286 10.62 -12.79 47.73
C PRO A 286 9.17 -12.99 48.22
N TYR A 287 8.75 -12.14 49.17
CA TYR A 287 7.35 -11.82 49.45
C TYR A 287 7.23 -10.29 49.60
N ILE A 288 6.70 -9.63 48.57
CA ILE A 288 6.73 -8.18 48.40
C ILE A 288 5.30 -7.63 48.40
N ASN A 289 4.97 -6.77 49.37
CA ASN A 289 3.77 -5.94 49.30
C ASN A 289 4.04 -4.77 48.33
N LEU A 290 3.20 -4.62 47.31
CA LEU A 290 3.32 -3.52 46.34
C LEU A 290 2.68 -2.23 46.88
N LEU A 291 3.12 -1.08 46.34
CA LEU A 291 2.73 0.25 46.80
C LEU A 291 2.41 1.15 45.60
N GLY A 292 1.78 2.30 45.87
CA GLY A 292 1.48 3.29 44.82
C GLY A 292 0.55 2.75 43.72
N ALA A 293 0.86 3.11 42.48
CA ALA A 293 0.09 2.73 41.30
C ALA A 293 0.99 2.64 40.06
N VAL A 294 0.58 1.84 39.07
CA VAL A 294 1.23 1.75 37.76
C VAL A 294 0.36 2.42 36.68
N SER A 295 0.92 3.41 36.00
CA SER A 295 0.20 4.21 34.99
C SER A 295 -0.36 3.36 33.84
N ALA A 296 -1.40 3.85 33.16
CA ALA A 296 -1.96 3.23 31.96
C ALA A 296 -0.86 2.94 30.92
N ARG A 297 -0.77 1.69 30.42
CA ARG A 297 0.29 1.24 29.49
C ARG A 297 1.72 1.46 30.01
N GLY A 298 1.89 1.66 31.32
CA GLY A 298 3.17 1.88 31.98
C GLY A 298 3.78 0.60 32.58
N TYR A 299 4.99 0.78 33.11
CA TYR A 299 5.80 -0.26 33.74
C TYR A 299 6.03 0.10 35.22
N TYR A 300 6.26 -0.90 36.06
CA TYR A 300 6.55 -0.76 37.49
C TYR A 300 7.79 -1.59 37.83
N LEU A 301 8.90 -0.92 38.12
CA LEU A 301 10.22 -1.52 38.32
C LEU A 301 10.51 -1.73 39.82
N ILE A 302 10.97 -2.92 40.18
CA ILE A 302 11.23 -3.33 41.57
C ILE A 302 12.70 -3.75 41.71
N GLU A 303 13.51 -2.99 42.45
CA GLU A 303 14.94 -3.28 42.70
C GLU A 303 15.16 -3.86 44.11
N ARG A 304 16.08 -4.84 44.23
CA ARG A 304 16.22 -5.67 45.43
C ARG A 304 16.80 -4.96 46.67
N THR A 305 17.67 -3.96 46.54
CA THR A 305 18.35 -3.36 47.72
C THR A 305 18.54 -1.85 47.69
N ASN A 306 18.66 -1.26 46.51
CA ASN A 306 19.05 0.13 46.31
C ASN A 306 18.71 0.56 44.88
N ASP A 307 18.60 1.88 44.63
CA ASP A 307 18.18 2.47 43.34
C ASP A 307 19.34 2.67 42.34
N ASN A 308 20.24 1.68 42.25
CA ASN A 308 21.41 1.75 41.35
C ASN A 308 21.59 0.47 40.52
N THR A 309 20.73 -0.53 40.68
CA THR A 309 20.84 -1.78 39.92
C THR A 309 20.54 -1.51 38.44
N VAL A 310 19.59 -0.63 38.13
CA VAL A 310 19.45 0.06 36.84
C VAL A 310 19.79 1.55 37.02
N SER A 311 21.10 1.87 37.00
CA SER A 311 21.66 3.15 37.49
C SER A 311 21.22 4.44 36.78
N ASP A 312 20.51 4.35 35.65
CA ASP A 312 19.91 5.47 34.94
C ASP A 312 18.39 5.35 34.71
N VAL A 313 17.72 4.39 35.37
CA VAL A 313 16.26 4.22 35.35
C VAL A 313 15.74 3.92 36.77
N ALA A 314 15.47 4.96 37.55
CA ALA A 314 15.00 4.85 38.94
C ALA A 314 13.79 3.89 39.10
N ALA A 315 13.76 3.11 40.16
CA ALA A 315 12.71 2.14 40.47
C ALA A 315 11.39 2.81 40.91
N ASP A 316 10.31 2.03 40.93
CA ASP A 316 9.05 2.37 41.61
C ASP A 316 9.05 1.86 43.05
N LEU A 317 9.78 0.77 43.33
CA LEU A 317 9.89 0.16 44.65
C LEU A 317 11.29 -0.44 44.88
N ILE A 318 11.94 -0.03 45.96
CA ILE A 318 13.22 -0.57 46.41
C ILE A 318 12.93 -1.41 47.66
N VAL A 319 13.10 -2.74 47.58
CA VAL A 319 12.63 -3.65 48.62
C VAL A 319 13.45 -4.96 48.69
N PRO A 320 13.93 -5.36 49.89
CA PRO A 320 14.63 -6.64 50.07
C PRO A 320 13.84 -7.84 49.55
N PHE A 321 14.38 -8.52 48.53
CA PHE A 321 13.86 -9.81 48.06
C PHE A 321 14.16 -10.85 49.14
N SER A 322 13.23 -10.96 50.08
CA SER A 322 13.18 -11.83 51.25
C SER A 322 11.70 -12.00 51.59
N GLY A 323 11.33 -12.84 52.57
CA GLY A 323 9.92 -13.02 52.88
C GLY A 323 9.60 -13.98 54.00
N LEU A 324 8.75 -14.95 53.70
CA LEU A 324 8.22 -15.93 54.64
C LEU A 324 9.18 -17.12 54.87
N SER A 325 10.13 -17.34 53.96
CA SER A 325 11.24 -18.28 54.11
C SER A 325 12.53 -17.57 54.53
N SER A 326 13.56 -18.33 54.92
CA SER A 326 14.90 -17.79 55.19
C SER A 326 15.73 -17.53 53.93
N GLY A 327 15.13 -17.57 52.74
CA GLY A 327 15.77 -17.27 51.46
C GLY A 327 15.94 -15.76 51.22
N SER A 328 16.81 -15.40 50.27
CA SER A 328 16.88 -14.03 49.74
C SER A 328 17.49 -14.00 48.34
N GLY A 329 16.93 -13.15 47.49
CA GLY A 329 17.26 -13.01 46.07
C GLY A 329 16.26 -13.73 45.17
N LEU A 330 16.68 -14.05 43.95
CA LEU A 330 15.98 -14.94 43.03
C LEU A 330 16.84 -16.19 42.79
N GLY A 331 16.23 -17.36 42.95
CA GLY A 331 16.92 -18.63 42.84
C GLY A 331 17.42 -18.88 41.42
N ASN A 332 18.75 -18.96 41.25
CA ASN A 332 19.40 -19.33 39.98
C ASN A 332 18.91 -20.67 39.37
N SER A 333 18.21 -21.52 40.14
CA SER A 333 17.60 -22.77 39.70
C SER A 333 16.16 -22.65 39.18
N GLY A 334 15.61 -21.43 39.08
CA GLY A 334 14.24 -21.17 38.60
C GLY A 334 13.18 -21.20 39.70
N GLU A 335 12.31 -20.18 39.69
CA GLU A 335 11.20 -20.03 40.63
C GLU A 335 9.89 -19.70 39.91
N ILE A 336 8.78 -19.90 40.61
CA ILE A 336 7.46 -19.43 40.18
C ILE A 336 7.15 -18.15 40.97
N LEU A 337 7.11 -17.01 40.27
CA LEU A 337 6.66 -15.74 40.81
C LEU A 337 5.16 -15.58 40.57
N ILE A 338 4.42 -15.22 41.60
CA ILE A 338 2.96 -15.07 41.64
C ILE A 338 2.64 -13.60 41.94
N LEU A 339 1.95 -12.93 41.03
CA LEU A 339 1.36 -11.61 41.26
C LEU A 339 -0.11 -11.80 41.67
N SER A 340 -0.47 -11.27 42.83
CA SER A 340 -1.80 -11.46 43.44
C SER A 340 -2.39 -10.16 43.96
N LYS A 341 -3.72 -10.11 44.07
CA LYS A 341 -4.47 -9.09 44.81
C LYS A 341 -5.36 -9.81 45.82
N ALA A 342 -5.14 -9.55 47.12
CA ALA A 342 -5.69 -10.39 48.19
C ALA A 342 -5.45 -11.89 47.92
N SER A 343 -6.48 -12.74 47.93
CA SER A 343 -6.38 -14.18 47.67
C SER A 343 -6.41 -14.58 46.20
N THR A 344 -6.46 -13.63 45.26
CA THR A 344 -6.62 -13.91 43.82
C THR A 344 -5.30 -13.72 43.09
N THR A 345 -4.76 -14.79 42.49
CA THR A 345 -3.68 -14.70 41.51
C THR A 345 -4.18 -13.95 40.27
N ILE A 346 -3.48 -12.88 39.91
CA ILE A 346 -3.73 -12.08 38.71
C ILE A 346 -2.88 -12.61 37.55
N ASP A 347 -1.59 -12.87 37.80
CA ASP A 347 -0.65 -13.38 36.80
C ASP A 347 0.51 -14.10 37.48
N GLN A 348 1.23 -14.96 36.75
CA GLN A 348 2.24 -15.86 37.32
C GLN A 348 3.28 -16.24 36.25
N THR A 349 4.55 -16.44 36.61
CA THR A 349 5.57 -16.99 35.70
C THR A 349 5.42 -18.50 35.48
N ALA A 350 6.04 -18.99 34.40
CA ALA A 350 6.22 -20.42 34.13
C ALA A 350 7.59 -20.89 34.63
N LEU A 351 7.64 -22.09 35.21
CA LEU A 351 8.90 -22.79 35.50
C LEU A 351 9.18 -23.77 34.36
N CYS A 352 10.25 -23.54 33.61
CA CYS A 352 10.75 -24.49 32.63
C CYS A 352 11.49 -25.64 33.35
N PRO A 353 11.75 -26.80 32.70
CA PRO A 353 12.22 -28.00 33.40
C PRO A 353 13.51 -27.77 34.22
N GLY A 354 13.32 -27.61 35.55
CA GLY A 354 14.37 -27.31 36.52
C GLY A 354 15.07 -25.95 36.37
N ARG A 355 14.43 -24.92 35.77
CA ARG A 355 15.03 -23.58 35.56
C ARG A 355 14.02 -22.49 35.15
N TRP A 356 14.45 -21.24 35.21
CA TRP A 356 13.82 -20.12 34.52
C TRP A 356 13.63 -20.41 33.02
N CYS A 357 12.55 -19.91 32.42
CA CYS A 357 12.28 -20.08 30.98
C CYS A 357 13.12 -19.17 30.06
N GLY A 358 13.91 -18.26 30.63
CA GLY A 358 14.83 -17.39 29.93
C GLY A 358 15.82 -16.74 30.88
N GLY A 359 16.57 -15.75 30.39
CA GLY A 359 17.69 -15.12 31.08
C GLY A 359 19.01 -15.86 30.86
N ALA A 360 20.10 -15.28 31.35
CA ALA A 360 21.44 -15.88 31.34
C ALA A 360 22.30 -15.28 32.45
N ALA A 361 22.95 -16.15 33.24
CA ALA A 361 23.96 -15.78 34.22
C ALA A 361 25.36 -16.14 33.71
N GLY A 362 26.28 -15.17 33.78
CA GLY A 362 27.65 -15.31 33.26
C GLY A 362 27.77 -15.06 31.75
N GLY A 363 28.93 -14.52 31.33
CA GLY A 363 29.14 -14.06 29.96
C GLY A 363 28.37 -12.76 29.70
N VAL A 364 27.21 -12.85 29.05
CA VAL A 364 26.31 -11.71 28.82
C VAL A 364 25.11 -11.85 29.75
N TYR A 365 25.16 -11.15 30.88
CA TYR A 365 24.02 -11.09 31.81
C TYR A 365 22.79 -10.55 31.10
N SER A 366 21.73 -11.35 31.13
CA SER A 366 20.52 -11.17 30.32
C SER A 366 19.29 -11.58 31.13
N THR A 367 18.20 -10.83 30.97
CA THR A 367 16.93 -11.03 31.68
C THR A 367 16.05 -12.10 31.04
N MET A 368 15.08 -12.60 31.82
CA MET A 368 13.94 -13.35 31.30
C MET A 368 12.83 -12.38 30.92
N GLU A 369 12.56 -12.23 29.62
CA GLU A 369 11.50 -11.36 29.08
C GLU A 369 10.27 -12.18 28.69
N ARG A 370 9.07 -11.64 28.95
CA ARG A 370 7.83 -12.12 28.35
C ARG A 370 7.76 -11.73 26.86
N ILE A 371 7.33 -12.64 26.00
CA ILE A 371 7.27 -12.44 24.54
C ILE A 371 6.03 -11.63 24.13
N ASP A 372 4.88 -11.90 24.73
CA ASP A 372 3.63 -11.17 24.51
C ASP A 372 2.87 -11.02 25.84
N PRO A 373 2.59 -9.79 26.30
CA PRO A 373 1.85 -9.57 27.55
C PRO A 373 0.39 -10.04 27.48
N ASP A 374 -0.20 -10.15 26.28
CA ASP A 374 -1.58 -10.65 26.13
C ASP A 374 -1.65 -12.17 26.36
N ILE A 375 -0.56 -12.91 26.15
CA ILE A 375 -0.45 -14.33 26.46
C ILE A 375 -0.14 -14.51 27.96
N ALA A 376 -0.69 -15.58 28.56
CA ALA A 376 -0.52 -15.85 29.99
C ALA A 376 0.95 -16.11 30.37
N GLY A 377 1.37 -15.66 31.55
CA GLY A 377 2.73 -15.90 32.04
C GLY A 377 3.01 -17.37 32.40
N THR A 378 1.97 -18.20 32.53
CA THR A 378 2.10 -19.65 32.74
C THR A 378 2.43 -20.44 31.48
N ASP A 379 2.43 -19.80 30.30
CA ASP A 379 2.85 -20.43 29.04
C ASP A 379 4.38 -20.42 28.92
N THR A 380 4.99 -21.61 28.93
CA THR A 380 6.46 -21.77 28.81
C THR A 380 7.02 -21.29 27.47
N THR A 381 6.18 -21.13 26.43
CA THR A 381 6.58 -20.59 25.12
C THR A 381 6.47 -19.07 25.04
N ASN A 382 5.90 -18.42 26.05
CA ASN A 382 5.76 -16.97 26.16
C ASN A 382 6.91 -16.28 26.91
N TRP A 383 8.01 -16.99 27.16
CA TRP A 383 9.23 -16.43 27.77
C TRP A 383 10.47 -16.85 26.98
N SER A 384 11.49 -16.00 26.95
CA SER A 384 12.85 -16.37 26.56
C SER A 384 13.87 -15.39 27.15
N THR A 385 15.15 -15.60 26.87
CA THR A 385 16.21 -14.65 27.20
C THR A 385 16.08 -13.39 26.33
N SER A 386 16.22 -12.23 26.95
CA SER A 386 16.28 -10.93 26.28
C SER A 386 17.29 -10.92 25.13
N ASN A 387 16.95 -10.23 24.03
CA ASN A 387 17.75 -10.14 22.81
C ASN A 387 18.21 -11.52 22.24
N SER A 388 17.50 -12.63 22.53
CA SER A 388 17.92 -13.96 22.10
C SER A 388 17.93 -14.14 20.58
N GLY A 389 18.91 -14.91 20.10
CA GLY A 389 19.34 -14.97 18.69
C GLY A 389 20.38 -13.89 18.40
N ALA A 390 21.61 -14.27 18.03
CA ALA A 390 22.77 -13.37 18.02
C ALA A 390 22.67 -12.12 17.11
N SER A 391 21.72 -12.06 16.19
CA SER A 391 21.43 -10.88 15.37
C SER A 391 20.53 -9.83 16.04
N ASN A 392 19.98 -10.09 17.24
CA ASN A 392 18.96 -9.25 17.91
C ASN A 392 19.48 -8.19 18.89
N SER A 393 20.79 -8.10 19.16
CA SER A 393 21.36 -7.34 20.29
C SER A 393 21.32 -5.78 20.16
N PHE A 394 20.21 -5.23 19.69
CA PHE A 394 20.00 -3.80 19.42
C PHE A 394 18.78 -3.18 20.14
N ILE A 395 17.94 -3.96 20.85
CA ILE A 395 16.87 -3.41 21.70
C ILE A 395 17.26 -3.60 23.17
N LYS A 396 17.76 -2.52 23.78
CA LYS A 396 18.25 -2.50 25.16
C LYS A 396 17.85 -1.18 25.82
N ASN A 397 17.54 -1.20 27.12
CA ASN A 397 17.37 -0.01 27.93
C ASN A 397 18.10 -0.15 29.27
N GLY A 398 18.48 0.98 29.86
CA GLY A 398 19.15 1.04 31.17
C GLY A 398 20.61 0.58 31.20
N LYS A 399 21.30 0.95 32.27
CA LYS A 399 22.68 0.56 32.61
C LYS A 399 22.77 -0.13 33.96
N ASP A 400 23.76 -1.00 34.13
CA ASP A 400 24.09 -1.56 35.45
C ASP A 400 24.71 -0.52 36.40
N ALA A 401 24.96 -0.94 37.65
CA ALA A 401 25.56 -0.11 38.71
C ALA A 401 26.99 0.40 38.40
N VAL A 402 27.64 -0.06 37.32
CA VAL A 402 28.95 0.44 36.86
C VAL A 402 28.88 1.17 35.52
N GLY A 403 27.67 1.40 34.99
CA GLY A 403 27.42 2.19 33.78
C GLY A 403 27.52 1.42 32.46
N ALA A 404 27.51 0.09 32.47
CA ALA A 404 27.45 -0.72 31.26
C ALA A 404 26.01 -0.99 30.83
N ASN A 405 25.71 -0.92 29.53
CA ASN A 405 24.35 -1.13 29.00
C ASN A 405 23.85 -2.55 29.29
N LEU A 406 22.66 -2.66 29.90
CA LEU A 406 22.03 -3.95 30.21
C LEU A 406 21.62 -4.70 28.95
N THR A 407 21.61 -6.03 29.00
CA THR A 407 20.86 -6.85 28.02
C THR A 407 19.46 -7.09 28.58
N ALA A 408 18.67 -6.03 28.60
CA ALA A 408 17.39 -5.93 29.28
C ALA A 408 16.55 -4.77 28.72
N THR A 409 15.29 -4.65 29.14
CA THR A 409 14.39 -3.56 28.75
C THR A 409 13.61 -2.90 29.91
N PRO A 410 14.24 -2.58 31.07
CA PRO A 410 13.56 -1.93 32.20
C PRO A 410 12.87 -0.63 31.77
N ARG A 411 11.62 -0.48 32.20
CA ARG A 411 10.62 0.52 31.81
C ARG A 411 10.41 0.71 30.31
N ALA A 412 10.66 -0.33 29.51
CA ALA A 412 10.49 -0.34 28.07
C ALA A 412 9.80 -1.62 27.58
N ARG A 413 9.39 -1.64 26.31
CA ARG A 413 8.83 -2.85 25.71
C ARG A 413 9.94 -3.89 25.53
N ASN A 414 9.69 -5.11 26.02
CA ASN A 414 10.50 -6.31 25.85
C ASN A 414 11.07 -6.44 24.43
N SER A 415 12.39 -6.61 24.33
CA SER A 415 13.11 -6.79 23.07
C SER A 415 12.51 -7.90 22.20
N LEU A 416 12.06 -8.99 22.81
CA LEU A 416 11.43 -10.12 22.15
C LEU A 416 10.05 -9.81 21.59
N HIS A 417 9.31 -8.88 22.22
CA HIS A 417 7.96 -8.54 21.81
C HIS A 417 7.91 -7.72 20.51
N TYR A 418 9.00 -7.03 20.15
CA TYR A 418 9.10 -6.37 18.84
C TYR A 418 9.06 -7.34 17.66
N LEU A 419 9.37 -8.62 17.85
CA LEU A 419 9.48 -9.60 16.78
C LEU A 419 8.09 -10.04 16.27
N ILE A 420 7.94 -10.21 14.96
CA ILE A 420 6.71 -10.78 14.37
C ILE A 420 6.52 -12.26 14.80
N SER A 421 7.63 -12.99 14.94
CA SER A 421 7.70 -14.36 15.47
C SER A 421 9.06 -14.58 16.10
N GLN A 422 9.14 -15.45 17.11
CA GLN A 422 10.43 -15.87 17.67
C GLN A 422 11.26 -16.71 16.70
N ASN A 423 10.63 -17.32 15.69
CA ASN A 423 11.29 -18.11 14.64
C ASN A 423 11.14 -17.42 13.27
N SER A 424 11.98 -17.79 12.31
CA SER A 424 11.91 -17.35 10.90
C SER A 424 10.68 -17.86 10.14
N THR A 425 9.67 -18.39 10.84
CA THR A 425 8.39 -18.83 10.28
C THR A 425 7.26 -18.54 11.27
N LEU A 426 6.08 -18.19 10.75
CA LEU A 426 4.88 -17.93 11.54
C LEU A 426 4.17 -19.24 11.93
N SER A 427 3.96 -19.48 13.23
CA SER A 427 3.34 -20.71 13.76
C SER A 427 1.80 -20.67 13.83
N ALA A 428 1.23 -19.51 14.11
CA ALA A 428 -0.21 -19.25 14.24
C ALA A 428 -0.55 -17.89 13.64
N ASP A 429 -1.83 -17.66 13.31
CA ASP A 429 -2.28 -16.40 12.74
C ASP A 429 -2.02 -15.25 13.71
N ARG A 430 -1.50 -14.13 13.18
CA ARG A 430 -0.96 -13.03 13.98
C ARG A 430 -1.46 -11.69 13.48
N VAL A 431 -1.97 -10.89 14.41
CA VAL A 431 -2.28 -9.48 14.21
C VAL A 431 -1.14 -8.66 14.81
N LEU A 432 -0.54 -7.77 14.01
CA LEU A 432 0.36 -6.74 14.48
C LEU A 432 -0.49 -5.52 14.87
N LYS A 433 -0.55 -5.18 16.16
CA LYS A 433 -1.46 -4.16 16.68
C LYS A 433 -0.85 -2.76 16.61
N LYS A 434 -1.64 -1.76 16.22
CA LYS A 434 -1.26 -0.34 16.19
C LYS A 434 -0.81 0.16 17.56
N SER A 435 -1.40 -0.35 18.64
CA SER A 435 -1.04 -0.03 20.04
C SER A 435 0.43 -0.29 20.38
N TRP A 436 1.10 -1.17 19.63
CA TRP A 436 2.52 -1.51 19.82
C TRP A 436 3.46 -0.82 18.80
N GLY A 437 2.90 -0.14 17.80
CA GLY A 437 3.60 0.75 16.86
C GLY A 437 4.56 0.04 15.90
N THR A 438 5.72 -0.39 16.39
CA THR A 438 6.79 -1.00 15.58
C THR A 438 6.87 -2.51 15.79
N TYR A 439 7.06 -3.26 14.72
CA TYR A 439 7.48 -4.67 14.75
C TYR A 439 8.71 -4.88 13.86
N ILE A 440 9.42 -6.00 14.03
CA ILE A 440 10.75 -6.24 13.47
C ILE A 440 10.83 -7.64 12.83
N ILE A 441 11.48 -7.71 11.66
CA ILE A 441 12.05 -8.93 11.08
C ILE A 441 13.58 -8.81 11.19
N ARG A 442 14.26 -9.86 11.64
CA ARG A 442 15.68 -9.78 12.04
C ARG A 442 16.62 -9.58 10.85
N PRO A 443 17.84 -9.03 11.06
CA PRO A 443 18.90 -9.06 10.06
C PRO A 443 19.16 -10.47 9.52
N SER A 444 19.33 -10.57 8.20
CA SER A 444 19.53 -11.80 7.41
C SER A 444 18.40 -12.85 7.47
N GLU A 445 17.25 -12.52 8.05
CA GLU A 445 16.13 -13.46 8.21
C GLU A 445 15.29 -13.57 6.92
N ASN A 446 14.98 -14.81 6.51
CA ASN A 446 14.03 -15.11 5.44
C ASN A 446 12.67 -15.43 6.07
N PHE A 447 12.05 -14.45 6.72
CA PHE A 447 10.86 -14.69 7.54
C PHE A 447 9.66 -15.11 6.68
N THR A 448 9.06 -16.24 7.03
CA THR A 448 8.04 -16.90 6.20
C THR A 448 6.67 -16.94 6.87
N VAL A 449 5.63 -16.45 6.18
CA VAL A 449 4.22 -16.73 6.47
C VAL A 449 3.84 -17.98 5.67
N PRO A 450 3.71 -19.17 6.28
CA PRO A 450 3.49 -20.41 5.54
C PRO A 450 2.04 -20.54 5.07
N ALA A 451 1.78 -21.46 4.14
CA ALA A 451 0.44 -21.72 3.61
C ALA A 451 -0.55 -22.05 4.74
N GLY A 452 -1.77 -21.50 4.65
CA GLY A 452 -2.79 -21.65 5.70
C GLY A 452 -2.51 -20.87 6.99
N LYS A 453 -1.65 -19.83 6.95
CA LYS A 453 -1.47 -18.85 8.03
C LYS A 453 -1.66 -17.42 7.55
N THR A 454 -2.17 -16.57 8.44
CA THR A 454 -2.44 -15.16 8.17
C THR A 454 -1.53 -14.25 8.99
N LEU A 455 -0.81 -13.34 8.33
CA LEU A 455 -0.22 -12.16 8.95
C LEU A 455 -1.10 -10.95 8.64
N THR A 456 -1.73 -10.38 9.66
CA THR A 456 -2.53 -9.16 9.58
C THR A 456 -1.79 -8.00 10.23
N ILE A 457 -1.82 -6.83 9.61
CA ILE A 457 -1.10 -5.64 10.06
C ILE A 457 -2.11 -4.50 10.17
N GLU A 458 -2.26 -3.92 11.37
CA GLU A 458 -3.22 -2.83 11.59
C GLU A 458 -2.76 -1.49 10.96
N PRO A 459 -3.69 -0.62 10.52
CA PRO A 459 -3.38 0.71 9.98
C PRO A 459 -2.49 1.55 10.91
N GLY A 460 -1.34 2.01 10.40
CA GLY A 460 -0.35 2.80 11.15
C GLY A 460 0.79 2.00 11.79
N VAL A 461 0.80 0.67 11.66
CA VAL A 461 1.94 -0.16 12.12
C VAL A 461 3.16 0.05 11.22
N THR A 462 4.34 0.12 11.85
CA THR A 462 5.64 0.09 11.17
C THR A 462 6.29 -1.28 11.30
N VAL A 463 6.70 -1.88 10.18
CA VAL A 463 7.55 -3.07 10.13
C VAL A 463 8.96 -2.65 9.73
N LYS A 464 9.90 -2.81 10.66
CA LYS A 464 11.34 -2.62 10.42
C LYS A 464 11.98 -3.92 9.93
N MET A 465 12.49 -3.89 8.71
CA MET A 465 13.19 -4.97 8.05
C MET A 465 14.68 -4.87 8.37
N GLY A 466 15.26 -5.88 9.02
CA GLY A 466 16.69 -5.96 9.29
C GLY A 466 17.54 -6.06 8.01
N ASP A 467 18.84 -5.81 8.13
CA ASP A 467 19.76 -5.81 6.98
C ASP A 467 19.72 -7.15 6.24
N THR A 468 19.48 -7.09 4.93
CA THR A 468 19.28 -8.20 4.00
C THR A 468 18.09 -9.12 4.30
N ALA A 469 17.13 -8.72 5.12
CA ALA A 469 15.93 -9.51 5.41
C ALA A 469 14.96 -9.63 4.21
N ASP A 470 14.15 -10.70 4.22
CA ASP A 470 13.03 -10.93 3.31
C ASP A 470 11.77 -11.31 4.10
N LEU A 471 10.59 -10.92 3.60
CA LEU A 471 9.29 -11.44 4.03
C LEU A 471 8.72 -12.30 2.90
N ILE A 472 8.55 -13.60 3.13
CA ILE A 472 8.06 -14.58 2.16
C ILE A 472 6.63 -14.99 2.54
N VAL A 473 5.67 -14.70 1.68
CA VAL A 473 4.24 -14.98 1.92
C VAL A 473 3.80 -16.15 1.04
N ASN A 474 3.70 -17.31 1.66
CA ASN A 474 3.06 -18.51 1.11
C ASN A 474 1.63 -18.69 1.65
N GLY A 475 1.30 -18.05 2.76
CA GLY A 475 -0.06 -17.91 3.31
C GLY A 475 -0.73 -16.63 2.85
N THR A 476 -1.30 -15.88 3.80
CA THR A 476 -2.02 -14.63 3.56
C THR A 476 -1.31 -13.46 4.25
N LEU A 477 -1.10 -12.37 3.51
CA LEU A 477 -0.71 -11.06 4.05
C LEU A 477 -1.89 -10.10 3.93
N LYS A 478 -2.34 -9.54 5.06
CA LYS A 478 -3.29 -8.42 5.12
C LYS A 478 -2.52 -7.17 5.54
N SER A 479 -2.19 -6.34 4.56
CA SER A 479 -1.49 -5.06 4.74
C SER A 479 -2.39 -3.94 4.23
N ASP A 480 -3.53 -3.75 4.89
CA ASP A 480 -4.58 -2.82 4.47
C ASP A 480 -4.69 -1.67 5.48
N GLY A 481 -4.03 -0.56 5.16
CA GLY A 481 -3.97 0.66 5.96
C GLY A 481 -5.13 1.62 5.70
N THR A 482 -4.93 2.89 6.08
CA THR A 482 -5.84 4.02 5.76
C THR A 482 -5.05 5.21 5.26
N ALA A 483 -5.71 6.19 4.65
CA ALA A 483 -5.05 7.40 4.15
C ALA A 483 -4.30 8.15 5.28
N GLU A 484 -4.90 8.21 6.47
CA GLU A 484 -4.37 8.84 7.67
C GLU A 484 -3.34 7.95 8.39
N ASN A 485 -3.54 6.63 8.35
CA ASN A 485 -2.70 5.64 9.03
C ASN A 485 -2.21 4.58 8.03
N ASN A 486 -1.24 4.99 7.20
CA ASN A 486 -0.54 4.07 6.30
C ASN A 486 0.25 3.01 7.09
N ILE A 487 0.36 1.80 6.56
CA ILE A 487 1.31 0.79 7.05
C ILE A 487 2.68 1.08 6.46
N LEU A 488 3.77 0.92 7.23
CA LEU A 488 5.13 1.27 6.78
C LEU A 488 6.11 0.10 6.88
N PHE A 489 6.54 -0.44 5.74
CA PHE A 489 7.73 -1.30 5.65
C PHE A 489 8.97 -0.44 5.39
N THR A 490 9.96 -0.51 6.27
CA THR A 490 11.17 0.34 6.21
C THR A 490 12.39 -0.41 6.73
N SER A 491 13.60 0.11 6.47
CA SER A 491 14.83 -0.42 7.08
C SER A 491 14.83 -0.29 8.61
N LEU A 492 15.43 -1.28 9.27
CA LEU A 492 15.80 -1.24 10.69
C LEU A 492 16.96 -0.28 10.96
N SER A 493 17.87 -0.16 9.99
CA SER A 493 19.16 0.53 10.10
C SER A 493 19.02 2.06 10.11
N SER A 494 19.90 2.73 10.85
CA SER A 494 19.81 4.16 11.16
C SER A 494 21.18 4.83 11.02
N PRO A 495 21.39 5.74 10.04
CA PRO A 495 20.44 6.13 9.00
C PRO A 495 20.11 4.99 8.02
N PRO A 496 18.90 4.97 7.44
CA PRO A 496 18.53 3.98 6.43
C PRO A 496 19.17 4.31 5.08
N PHE A 497 19.36 3.29 4.23
CA PHE A 497 19.88 3.44 2.88
C PHE A 497 19.10 2.56 1.90
N SER A 498 18.99 3.00 0.63
CA SER A 498 18.34 2.22 -0.42
C SER A 498 18.99 0.83 -0.52
N GLY A 499 18.21 -0.22 -0.26
CA GLY A 499 18.68 -1.61 -0.32
C GLY A 499 19.19 -2.20 0.98
N SER A 500 18.94 -1.58 2.15
CA SER A 500 19.25 -2.22 3.44
C SER A 500 18.61 -3.61 3.54
N TRP A 501 17.34 -3.75 3.16
CA TRP A 501 16.62 -5.04 3.12
C TRP A 501 16.28 -5.46 1.69
N ARG A 502 15.91 -6.73 1.48
CA ARG A 502 15.66 -7.27 0.14
C ARG A 502 14.23 -7.00 -0.33
N ASN A 503 13.26 -7.81 0.12
CA ASN A 503 11.98 -7.94 -0.59
C ASN A 503 10.83 -8.44 0.30
N VAL A 504 9.63 -7.92 0.05
CA VAL A 504 8.35 -8.51 0.50
C VAL A 504 7.74 -9.27 -0.70
N ARG A 505 7.54 -10.58 -0.56
CA ARG A 505 7.27 -11.49 -1.68
C ARG A 505 5.97 -12.26 -1.50
N ILE A 506 4.99 -11.99 -2.36
CA ILE A 506 3.81 -12.85 -2.54
C ILE A 506 4.19 -13.97 -3.51
N THR A 507 4.14 -15.22 -3.05
CA THR A 507 4.44 -16.38 -3.91
C THR A 507 3.20 -16.97 -4.56
N SER A 508 3.40 -17.84 -5.54
CA SER A 508 2.35 -18.60 -6.23
C SER A 508 1.33 -19.25 -5.29
N SER A 509 1.81 -19.77 -4.15
CA SER A 509 1.00 -20.45 -3.12
C SER A 509 0.14 -19.52 -2.25
N SER A 510 0.37 -18.21 -2.28
CA SER A 510 -0.35 -17.24 -1.46
C SER A 510 -1.83 -17.16 -1.85
N GLN A 511 -2.69 -17.00 -0.85
CA GLN A 511 -4.13 -16.89 -1.04
C GLN A 511 -4.68 -15.69 -0.27
N ASN A 512 -5.66 -15.00 -0.84
CA ASN A 512 -6.41 -13.91 -0.21
C ASN A 512 -5.58 -12.71 0.30
N SER A 513 -4.32 -12.56 -0.13
CA SER A 513 -3.48 -11.44 0.26
C SER A 513 -3.99 -10.11 -0.34
N SER A 514 -3.87 -9.02 0.41
CA SER A 514 -4.24 -7.66 -0.02
C SER A 514 -3.29 -6.61 0.54
N VAL A 515 -3.06 -5.56 -0.26
CA VAL A 515 -2.15 -4.47 0.07
C VAL A 515 -2.83 -3.13 -0.30
N SER A 516 -3.19 -2.34 0.71
CA SER A 516 -3.71 -1.00 0.50
C SER A 516 -3.11 -0.02 1.51
N TYR A 517 -2.95 1.25 1.10
CA TYR A 517 -2.35 2.32 1.93
C TYR A 517 -1.06 1.88 2.65
N THR A 518 -0.20 1.16 1.92
CA THR A 518 1.07 0.64 2.45
C THR A 518 2.24 1.34 1.79
N ARG A 519 3.23 1.74 2.58
CA ARG A 519 4.47 2.38 2.13
C ARG A 519 5.64 1.41 2.29
N PHE A 520 6.42 1.25 1.24
CA PHE A 520 7.65 0.45 1.26
C PHE A 520 8.85 1.36 0.98
N LYS A 521 9.83 1.37 1.88
CA LYS A 521 11.04 2.21 1.79
C LYS A 521 12.34 1.45 2.02
N TYR A 522 13.42 1.87 1.37
CA TYR A 522 14.82 1.47 1.68
C TYR A 522 15.14 -0.01 1.48
N GLY A 523 14.33 -0.74 0.71
CA GLY A 523 14.56 -2.13 0.33
C GLY A 523 14.98 -2.27 -1.13
N GLY A 524 14.61 -3.40 -1.75
CA GLY A 524 15.03 -3.77 -3.10
C GLY A 524 16.52 -4.15 -3.20
N GLY A 525 17.14 -4.48 -2.07
CA GLY A 525 18.59 -4.69 -1.93
C GLY A 525 19.16 -5.74 -2.87
N PHE A 526 20.23 -5.38 -3.56
CA PHE A 526 20.93 -6.20 -4.54
C PHE A 526 22.06 -6.99 -3.87
N THR A 527 22.16 -8.29 -4.17
CA THR A 527 23.45 -9.00 -4.20
C THR A 527 23.52 -9.79 -5.51
N SER A 528 24.74 -10.06 -6.00
CA SER A 528 24.94 -10.75 -7.28
C SER A 528 24.23 -12.11 -7.36
N ASN A 529 24.12 -12.79 -6.21
CA ASN A 529 23.73 -14.19 -6.11
C ASN A 529 22.24 -14.42 -5.73
N ILE A 530 21.45 -13.36 -5.48
CA ILE A 530 19.99 -13.51 -5.29
C ILE A 530 19.24 -13.45 -6.62
N PRO A 531 18.19 -14.27 -6.81
CA PRO A 531 17.31 -14.18 -7.98
C PRO A 531 16.68 -12.80 -8.19
N LEU A 532 16.30 -12.48 -9.44
CA LEU A 532 15.83 -11.13 -9.84
C LEU A 532 14.52 -10.73 -9.15
N GLU A 533 13.66 -11.69 -8.84
CA GLU A 533 12.38 -11.51 -8.15
C GLU A 533 12.51 -11.02 -6.70
N ARG A 534 13.71 -11.13 -6.10
CA ARG A 534 14.07 -10.60 -4.77
C ARG A 534 14.75 -9.23 -4.83
N ARG A 535 14.93 -8.66 -6.04
CA ARG A 535 15.52 -7.33 -6.28
C ARG A 535 14.40 -6.29 -6.54
N ALA A 536 13.50 -6.15 -5.56
CA ALA A 536 12.37 -5.22 -5.57
C ALA A 536 11.85 -4.98 -4.13
N LEU A 537 11.30 -3.81 -3.81
CA LEU A 537 10.63 -3.58 -2.51
C LEU A 537 9.52 -4.62 -2.28
N PHE A 538 8.67 -4.80 -3.29
CA PHE A 538 7.55 -5.73 -3.29
C PHE A 538 7.54 -6.56 -4.58
N SER A 539 7.17 -7.83 -4.51
CA SER A 539 6.98 -8.66 -5.70
C SER A 539 5.85 -9.69 -5.59
N VAL A 540 5.23 -9.99 -6.73
CA VAL A 540 4.15 -10.99 -6.88
C VAL A 540 4.53 -11.92 -8.03
N ILE A 541 4.47 -13.24 -7.80
CA ILE A 541 5.00 -14.27 -8.71
C ILE A 541 3.95 -15.36 -8.90
N ASP A 542 3.53 -15.62 -10.14
CA ASP A 542 2.49 -16.61 -10.51
C ASP A 542 1.20 -16.51 -9.66
N ASN A 543 0.86 -15.29 -9.23
CA ASN A 543 -0.23 -15.00 -8.30
C ASN A 543 -0.88 -13.65 -8.68
N SER A 544 -2.04 -13.31 -8.11
CA SER A 544 -2.76 -12.07 -8.44
C SER A 544 -3.31 -11.41 -7.19
N VAL A 545 -2.88 -10.18 -6.92
CA VAL A 545 -3.23 -9.39 -5.74
C VAL A 545 -3.80 -8.04 -6.18
N THR A 546 -4.70 -7.46 -5.39
CA THR A 546 -5.06 -6.04 -5.52
C THR A 546 -4.12 -5.20 -4.67
N ILE A 547 -3.35 -4.32 -5.31
CA ILE A 547 -2.52 -3.30 -4.68
C ILE A 547 -3.13 -1.93 -4.99
N SER A 548 -3.47 -1.16 -3.95
CA SER A 548 -4.10 0.16 -4.13
C SER A 548 -3.54 1.23 -3.20
N ASN A 549 -3.58 2.50 -3.64
CA ASN A 549 -3.28 3.69 -2.83
C ASN A 549 -1.95 3.61 -2.04
N SER A 550 -0.95 2.89 -2.58
CA SER A 550 0.29 2.51 -1.89
C SER A 550 1.49 3.26 -2.43
N ILE A 551 2.60 3.31 -1.68
CA ILE A 551 3.79 4.11 -2.03
C ILE A 551 5.06 3.25 -2.03
N PHE A 552 5.82 3.33 -3.10
CA PHE A 552 7.06 2.58 -3.32
C PHE A 552 8.19 3.59 -3.56
N GLU A 553 9.07 3.78 -2.58
CA GLU A 553 10.03 4.89 -2.56
C GLU A 553 11.42 4.46 -2.07
N SER A 554 12.49 5.10 -2.56
CA SER A 554 13.89 4.82 -2.16
C SER A 554 14.27 3.32 -2.22
N SER A 555 14.10 2.68 -3.37
CA SER A 555 14.59 1.31 -3.61
C SER A 555 16.03 1.34 -4.12
N PHE A 556 16.83 0.31 -3.84
CA PHE A 556 18.10 0.15 -4.56
C PHE A 556 17.88 -0.20 -6.03
N SER A 557 16.83 -0.98 -6.31
CA SER A 557 16.47 -1.49 -7.63
C SER A 557 15.00 -1.15 -7.90
N VAL A 558 14.17 -2.16 -8.17
CA VAL A 558 12.77 -1.99 -8.55
C VAL A 558 11.88 -1.59 -7.37
N GLY A 559 10.81 -0.83 -7.62
CA GLY A 559 9.72 -0.62 -6.67
C GLY A 559 8.88 -1.88 -6.52
N MET A 560 8.00 -2.13 -7.50
CA MET A 560 7.23 -3.37 -7.59
C MET A 560 7.68 -4.22 -8.79
N ARG A 561 7.87 -5.52 -8.58
CA ARG A 561 8.07 -6.49 -9.67
C ARG A 561 6.91 -7.50 -9.75
N LEU A 562 6.27 -7.57 -10.91
CA LEU A 562 5.23 -8.55 -11.20
C LEU A 562 5.79 -9.59 -12.17
N ILE A 563 5.69 -10.87 -11.84
CA ILE A 563 6.14 -11.98 -12.69
C ILE A 563 4.94 -12.91 -12.91
N THR A 564 4.59 -13.15 -14.18
CA THR A 564 3.47 -14.03 -14.59
C THR A 564 2.16 -13.76 -13.81
N SER A 565 1.96 -12.49 -13.45
CA SER A 565 0.93 -12.04 -12.50
C SER A 565 -0.18 -11.25 -13.20
N ASN A 566 -1.42 -11.46 -12.78
CA ASN A 566 -2.58 -10.69 -13.23
C ASN A 566 -3.08 -9.74 -12.13
N SER A 567 -2.15 -9.23 -11.30
CA SER A 567 -2.44 -8.29 -10.22
C SER A 567 -3.06 -6.98 -10.74
N THR A 568 -3.89 -6.35 -9.92
CA THR A 568 -4.38 -4.98 -10.15
C THR A 568 -3.55 -4.01 -9.33
N VAL A 569 -2.96 -3.01 -9.96
CA VAL A 569 -2.12 -1.97 -9.33
C VAL A 569 -2.75 -0.62 -9.64
N GLN A 570 -3.32 0.03 -8.63
CA GLN A 570 -4.09 1.26 -8.84
C GLN A 570 -3.77 2.39 -7.86
N ASN A 571 -3.92 3.64 -8.30
CA ASN A 571 -3.81 4.85 -7.48
C ASN A 571 -2.51 4.96 -6.65
N SER A 572 -1.45 4.27 -7.05
CA SER A 572 -0.22 4.10 -6.26
C SER A 572 0.92 4.96 -6.78
N ILE A 573 1.88 5.29 -5.91
CA ILE A 573 3.00 6.20 -6.21
C ILE A 573 4.31 5.41 -6.25
N PHE A 574 5.07 5.58 -7.33
CA PHE A 574 6.38 4.96 -7.54
C PHE A 574 7.44 6.05 -7.70
N SER A 575 8.32 6.14 -6.69
CA SER A 575 9.36 7.17 -6.52
C SER A 575 10.67 6.54 -6.06
N VAL A 576 11.15 5.55 -6.80
CA VAL A 576 12.12 4.58 -6.29
C VAL A 576 13.56 5.13 -6.28
N GLY A 577 13.88 6.08 -7.15
CA GLY A 577 15.21 6.71 -7.25
C GLY A 577 15.75 6.74 -8.69
N THR A 578 16.82 7.50 -8.90
CA THR A 578 17.38 7.83 -10.22
C THR A 578 18.82 7.34 -10.43
N THR A 579 19.42 6.71 -9.41
CA THR A 579 20.86 6.44 -9.32
C THR A 579 21.38 5.29 -10.18
N THR A 580 20.54 4.35 -10.59
CA THR A 580 20.93 3.17 -11.36
C THR A 580 19.94 2.86 -12.47
N THR A 581 20.37 2.13 -13.51
CA THR A 581 19.49 1.62 -14.57
C THR A 581 18.43 0.64 -14.07
N ASP A 582 18.66 0.02 -12.91
CA ASP A 582 17.78 -0.94 -12.26
C ASP A 582 16.66 -0.28 -11.44
N ASN A 583 16.66 1.05 -11.32
CA ASN A 583 15.61 1.82 -10.65
C ASN A 583 14.36 1.96 -11.53
N VAL A 584 13.58 0.89 -11.60
CA VAL A 584 12.27 0.84 -12.27
C VAL A 584 11.15 1.03 -11.25
N GLY A 585 10.17 1.89 -11.50
CA GLY A 585 8.98 2.03 -10.64
C GLY A 585 8.17 0.73 -10.55
N LEU A 586 7.59 0.31 -11.68
CA LEU A 586 6.90 -0.98 -11.85
C LEU A 586 7.54 -1.78 -13.00
N TYR A 587 7.95 -3.02 -12.73
CA TYR A 587 8.56 -3.93 -13.71
C TYR A 587 7.72 -5.21 -13.85
N ILE A 588 7.12 -5.42 -15.02
CA ILE A 588 6.33 -6.62 -15.37
C ILE A 588 7.15 -7.57 -16.24
N ILE A 589 7.09 -8.87 -15.93
CA ILE A 589 7.69 -9.97 -16.72
C ILE A 589 6.60 -11.03 -16.95
N GLY A 590 6.00 -11.02 -18.14
CA GLY A 590 4.84 -11.84 -18.47
C GLY A 590 3.56 -11.47 -17.71
N GLY A 591 2.49 -12.25 -17.92
CA GLY A 591 1.18 -12.00 -17.32
C GLY A 591 0.38 -10.87 -17.98
N SER A 592 -0.79 -10.61 -17.41
CA SER A 592 -1.77 -9.61 -17.87
C SER A 592 -2.32 -8.78 -16.68
N PRO A 593 -1.47 -7.99 -16.00
CA PRO A 593 -1.91 -7.14 -14.89
C PRO A 593 -2.65 -5.89 -15.39
N THR A 594 -3.46 -5.31 -14.51
CA THR A 594 -4.11 -4.00 -14.74
C THR A 594 -3.37 -2.93 -13.94
N VAL A 595 -3.00 -1.82 -14.58
CA VAL A 595 -2.17 -0.75 -14.02
C VAL A 595 -2.83 0.59 -14.32
N SER A 596 -3.60 1.14 -13.36
CA SER A 596 -4.44 2.31 -13.59
C SER A 596 -4.26 3.46 -12.59
N GLY A 597 -4.25 4.71 -13.06
CA GLY A 597 -4.24 5.90 -12.20
C GLY A 597 -3.01 6.05 -11.29
N ASN A 598 -1.90 5.37 -11.59
CA ASN A 598 -0.67 5.43 -10.79
C ASN A 598 0.21 6.62 -11.19
N THR A 599 1.03 7.11 -10.26
CA THR A 599 2.02 8.15 -10.52
C THR A 599 3.44 7.58 -10.45
N PHE A 600 4.16 7.65 -11.56
CA PHE A 600 5.55 7.23 -11.68
C PHE A 600 6.45 8.46 -11.77
N LEU A 601 7.06 8.86 -10.65
CA LEU A 601 7.88 10.07 -10.57
C LEU A 601 9.33 9.75 -10.18
N GLU A 602 10.31 10.43 -10.78
CA GLU A 602 11.74 10.37 -10.38
C GLU A 602 12.32 8.93 -10.27
N ASN A 603 11.93 8.06 -11.20
CA ASN A 603 12.56 6.74 -11.40
C ASN A 603 13.57 6.81 -12.55
N TYR A 604 14.42 5.78 -12.74
CA TYR A 604 15.20 5.68 -13.98
C TYR A 604 14.30 5.25 -15.16
N TYR A 605 13.47 4.22 -14.98
CA TYR A 605 12.30 3.95 -15.82
C TYR A 605 11.04 4.10 -14.95
N GLY A 606 10.02 4.82 -15.42
CA GLY A 606 8.73 4.85 -14.70
C GLY A 606 8.09 3.46 -14.69
N PHE A 607 7.81 2.95 -15.89
CA PHE A 607 7.24 1.61 -16.11
C PHE A 607 8.09 0.80 -17.09
N LYS A 608 8.25 -0.51 -16.82
CA LYS A 608 8.86 -1.46 -17.75
C LYS A 608 8.01 -2.75 -17.86
N ALA A 609 7.79 -3.25 -19.07
CA ALA A 609 7.17 -4.55 -19.31
C ALA A 609 7.95 -5.39 -20.33
N GLU A 610 8.08 -6.69 -20.05
CA GLU A 610 8.71 -7.68 -20.93
C GLU A 610 7.79 -8.89 -21.06
N GLY A 611 7.45 -9.33 -22.28
CA GLY A 611 6.67 -10.57 -22.50
C GLY A 611 5.19 -10.55 -22.06
N GLY A 612 4.71 -9.47 -21.45
CA GLY A 612 3.35 -9.35 -20.88
C GLY A 612 2.34 -8.61 -21.76
N SER A 613 1.07 -8.81 -21.46
CA SER A 613 -0.07 -8.07 -22.05
C SER A 613 -0.82 -7.30 -20.96
N ALA A 614 -0.15 -6.33 -20.36
CA ALA A 614 -0.73 -5.47 -19.33
C ALA A 614 -1.75 -4.49 -19.92
N SER A 615 -2.76 -4.11 -19.13
CA SER A 615 -3.61 -2.96 -19.42
C SER A 615 -3.13 -1.77 -18.59
N VAL A 616 -2.64 -0.72 -19.26
CA VAL A 616 -1.97 0.42 -18.62
C VAL A 616 -2.75 1.69 -18.93
N SER A 617 -3.61 2.14 -18.03
CA SER A 617 -4.51 3.28 -18.28
C SER A 617 -4.31 4.46 -17.32
N ASP A 618 -4.47 5.68 -17.82
CA ASP A 618 -4.65 6.89 -16.97
C ASP A 618 -3.50 7.18 -16.00
N ASN A 619 -2.30 6.62 -16.22
CA ASN A 619 -1.14 6.81 -15.34
C ASN A 619 -0.40 8.11 -15.69
N VAL A 620 0.28 8.68 -14.70
CA VAL A 620 1.06 9.93 -14.82
C VAL A 620 2.55 9.62 -14.68
N PHE A 621 3.35 10.01 -15.68
CA PHE A 621 4.79 9.79 -15.71
C PHE A 621 5.56 11.11 -15.64
N THR A 622 6.33 11.36 -14.59
CA THR A 622 6.97 12.67 -14.34
C THR A 622 8.45 12.55 -14.01
N ASN A 623 9.32 13.34 -14.66
CA ASN A 623 10.75 13.46 -14.34
C ASN A 623 11.55 12.13 -14.29
N ASN A 624 11.11 11.08 -14.99
CA ASN A 624 11.87 9.82 -15.05
C ASN A 624 13.08 9.97 -16.01
N ILE A 625 14.26 9.47 -15.62
CA ILE A 625 15.53 9.76 -16.30
C ILE A 625 15.58 9.23 -17.74
N SER A 626 15.01 8.04 -17.97
CA SER A 626 14.92 7.39 -19.27
C SER A 626 13.49 7.52 -19.81
N TYR A 627 12.83 6.43 -20.17
CA TYR A 627 11.46 6.43 -20.67
C TYR A 627 10.44 6.62 -19.54
N ALA A 628 9.33 7.28 -19.87
CA ALA A 628 8.09 7.22 -19.09
C ALA A 628 7.64 5.75 -18.95
N ALA A 629 7.39 5.08 -20.08
CA ALA A 629 7.09 3.66 -20.14
C ALA A 629 7.88 2.97 -21.26
N TYR A 630 8.28 1.71 -21.03
CA TYR A 630 8.97 0.87 -22.01
C TYR A 630 8.36 -0.55 -22.01
N SER A 631 7.89 -1.03 -23.16
CA SER A 631 7.33 -2.38 -23.33
C SER A 631 8.00 -3.11 -24.50
N ILE A 632 8.48 -4.33 -24.25
CA ILE A 632 9.18 -5.16 -25.24
C ILE A 632 8.60 -6.59 -25.34
N ASN A 633 8.45 -7.08 -26.58
CA ASN A 633 7.98 -8.44 -26.91
C ASN A 633 6.69 -8.86 -26.17
N GLY A 634 5.76 -7.92 -26.01
CA GLY A 634 4.51 -8.10 -25.28
C GLY A 634 3.41 -7.20 -25.82
N ALA A 635 2.17 -7.68 -25.76
CA ALA A 635 0.97 -7.00 -26.25
C ALA A 635 0.33 -6.11 -25.17
N SER A 636 1.15 -5.32 -24.46
CA SER A 636 0.65 -4.40 -23.44
C SER A 636 -0.02 -3.19 -24.09
N THR A 637 -1.21 -2.84 -23.61
CA THR A 637 -2.06 -1.77 -24.14
C THR A 637 -1.96 -0.53 -23.26
N PHE A 638 -2.01 0.65 -23.88
CA PHE A 638 -1.83 1.93 -23.20
C PHE A 638 -2.92 2.90 -23.64
N SER A 639 -3.66 3.49 -22.69
CA SER A 639 -4.75 4.46 -22.95
C SER A 639 -4.75 5.59 -21.92
N GLY A 640 -5.03 6.83 -22.34
CA GLY A 640 -5.20 7.97 -21.42
C GLY A 640 -3.96 8.40 -20.61
N ASN A 641 -2.82 7.72 -20.74
CA ASN A 641 -1.63 8.02 -19.96
C ASN A 641 -1.03 9.38 -20.33
N SER A 642 -0.42 10.05 -19.35
CA SER A 642 0.14 11.40 -19.48
C SER A 642 1.55 11.48 -18.88
N GLY A 643 2.30 12.54 -19.21
CA GLY A 643 3.62 12.72 -18.63
C GLY A 643 4.42 13.91 -19.14
N ALA A 644 5.31 14.40 -18.28
CA ALA A 644 6.16 15.56 -18.54
C ALA A 644 7.55 15.40 -17.89
N GLY A 645 8.56 16.09 -18.42
CA GLY A 645 9.91 16.13 -17.83
C GLY A 645 10.72 14.82 -17.91
N ASN A 646 10.16 13.73 -18.46
CA ASN A 646 10.89 12.48 -18.64
C ASN A 646 11.94 12.62 -19.76
N GLY A 647 13.13 12.03 -19.57
CA GLY A 647 14.23 12.13 -20.55
C GLY A 647 13.88 11.59 -21.94
N LYS A 648 13.01 10.58 -22.00
CA LYS A 648 12.27 10.17 -23.20
C LYS A 648 10.77 10.21 -22.88
N ASN A 649 10.16 11.37 -23.13
CA ASN A 649 8.76 11.68 -22.77
C ASN A 649 7.74 11.00 -23.71
N GLY A 650 7.60 9.68 -23.59
CA GLY A 650 6.69 8.86 -24.38
C GLY A 650 6.74 7.38 -24.02
N ILE A 651 5.86 6.60 -24.66
CA ILE A 651 5.67 5.16 -24.42
C ILE A 651 6.46 4.40 -25.49
N ALA A 652 7.61 3.85 -25.13
CA ALA A 652 8.42 3.06 -26.05
C ALA A 652 7.85 1.66 -26.24
N LEU A 653 7.54 1.31 -27.49
CA LEU A 653 7.09 -0.02 -27.88
C LEU A 653 8.17 -0.68 -28.75
N SER A 654 8.53 -1.91 -28.39
CA SER A 654 9.73 -2.59 -28.85
C SER A 654 9.44 -4.07 -29.15
N GLY A 655 10.10 -4.62 -30.16
CA GLY A 655 9.93 -6.03 -30.52
C GLY A 655 8.54 -6.35 -31.04
N THR A 656 8.03 -7.54 -30.74
CA THR A 656 6.66 -7.93 -31.10
C THR A 656 5.64 -7.22 -30.21
N ILE A 657 4.76 -6.41 -30.80
CA ILE A 657 3.76 -5.59 -30.08
C ILE A 657 2.33 -6.13 -30.18
N SER A 658 2.15 -7.30 -30.81
CA SER A 658 0.84 -7.88 -31.14
C SER A 658 0.67 -9.27 -30.53
N THR A 659 -0.49 -9.57 -29.94
CA THR A 659 -0.85 -10.92 -29.46
C THR A 659 -0.71 -11.97 -30.56
N ALA A 660 -0.11 -13.13 -30.27
CA ALA A 660 0.04 -14.22 -31.23
C ALA A 660 -1.34 -14.73 -31.71
N SER A 661 -1.60 -14.70 -33.02
CA SER A 661 -2.90 -15.03 -33.64
C SER A 661 -4.09 -14.17 -33.18
N GLY A 662 -3.85 -13.03 -32.53
CA GLY A 662 -4.88 -12.12 -32.03
C GLY A 662 -4.70 -10.69 -32.51
N THR A 663 -5.55 -9.78 -32.01
CA THR A 663 -5.51 -8.34 -32.32
C THR A 663 -5.11 -7.54 -31.07
N THR A 664 -4.26 -6.53 -31.23
CA THR A 664 -3.88 -5.61 -30.15
C THR A 664 -4.21 -4.16 -30.51
N THR A 665 -4.98 -3.48 -29.66
CA THR A 665 -5.40 -2.10 -29.88
C THR A 665 -4.45 -1.11 -29.21
N ILE A 666 -4.17 -0.03 -29.93
CA ILE A 666 -3.23 1.05 -29.58
C ILE A 666 -4.05 2.34 -29.52
N TYR A 667 -4.33 2.80 -28.30
CA TYR A 667 -5.23 3.92 -28.02
C TYR A 667 -4.50 5.27 -27.98
N ALA A 668 -5.26 6.36 -27.98
CA ALA A 668 -4.71 7.70 -27.73
C ALA A 668 -4.13 7.83 -26.30
N ASN A 669 -3.03 8.58 -26.18
CA ASN A 669 -2.38 8.95 -24.92
C ASN A 669 -1.90 10.41 -25.05
N ALA A 670 -1.79 11.13 -23.93
CA ALA A 670 -1.30 12.52 -23.92
C ALA A 670 0.23 12.63 -24.14
N ILE A 671 0.93 11.49 -24.09
CA ILE A 671 2.33 11.34 -24.48
C ILE A 671 2.45 10.42 -25.71
N PRO A 672 3.37 10.69 -26.65
CA PRO A 672 3.50 9.92 -27.88
C PRO A 672 4.04 8.51 -27.64
N TYR A 673 3.70 7.59 -28.53
CA TYR A 673 4.43 6.34 -28.70
C TYR A 673 5.81 6.59 -29.32
N LEU A 674 6.81 5.82 -28.88
CA LEU A 674 8.20 5.95 -29.31
C LEU A 674 8.65 4.67 -30.03
N ILE A 675 9.14 4.83 -31.26
CA ILE A 675 9.68 3.74 -32.08
C ILE A 675 11.15 3.56 -31.71
N GLY A 676 11.52 2.35 -31.28
CA GLY A 676 12.74 2.04 -30.52
C GLY A 676 14.11 2.35 -31.15
N GLU A 677 15.14 2.16 -30.32
CA GLU A 677 16.57 2.16 -30.68
C GLU A 677 17.35 1.18 -29.77
N TYR A 678 18.40 0.55 -30.33
CA TYR A 678 19.48 -0.24 -29.71
C TYR A 678 19.14 -1.41 -28.75
N PRO A 679 19.57 -2.66 -29.03
CA PRO A 679 20.16 -3.20 -30.27
C PRO A 679 19.08 -3.82 -31.18
N TYR A 680 18.21 -2.96 -31.74
CA TYR A 680 17.30 -3.25 -32.87
C TYR A 680 16.02 -4.07 -32.66
N GLU A 681 15.37 -3.96 -31.50
CA GLU A 681 13.97 -4.40 -31.35
C GLU A 681 12.97 -3.29 -31.73
N ASN A 682 12.81 -3.06 -33.04
CA ASN A 682 11.80 -2.15 -33.59
C ASN A 682 10.38 -2.71 -33.37
N PRO A 683 9.34 -1.87 -33.14
CA PRO A 683 7.97 -2.33 -32.98
C PRO A 683 7.48 -3.07 -34.24
N LYS A 684 6.96 -4.27 -34.02
CA LYS A 684 6.61 -5.24 -35.06
C LYS A 684 5.22 -5.83 -34.82
N VAL A 685 4.35 -5.73 -35.81
CA VAL A 685 3.15 -6.59 -35.92
C VAL A 685 3.61 -7.93 -36.50
N ALA A 686 3.42 -9.01 -35.76
CA ALA A 686 3.85 -10.36 -36.16
C ALA A 686 2.98 -10.94 -37.30
N ALA A 687 3.57 -11.81 -38.12
CA ALA A 687 2.81 -12.54 -39.14
C ALA A 687 1.77 -13.44 -38.48
N GLY A 688 0.54 -13.43 -39.01
CA GLY A 688 -0.63 -14.09 -38.41
C GLY A 688 -1.30 -13.32 -37.26
N SER A 689 -0.73 -12.21 -36.81
CA SER A 689 -1.31 -11.31 -35.82
C SER A 689 -1.82 -10.00 -36.44
N ALA A 690 -2.62 -9.27 -35.68
CA ALA A 690 -3.12 -7.95 -36.05
C ALA A 690 -2.84 -6.89 -34.97
N ALA A 691 -2.81 -5.63 -35.39
CA ALA A 691 -2.87 -4.47 -34.52
C ALA A 691 -3.80 -3.40 -35.11
N ILE A 692 -4.41 -2.60 -34.22
CA ILE A 692 -5.28 -1.46 -34.57
C ILE A 692 -4.69 -0.23 -33.90
N ILE A 693 -4.45 0.84 -34.66
CA ILE A 693 -4.11 2.16 -34.14
C ILE A 693 -5.33 3.05 -34.27
N GLU A 694 -5.85 3.50 -33.14
CA GLU A 694 -7.04 4.37 -33.08
C GLU A 694 -6.69 5.85 -33.27
N THR A 695 -7.72 6.63 -33.59
CA THR A 695 -7.68 8.10 -33.65
C THR A 695 -7.07 8.73 -32.39
N GLY A 696 -6.24 9.76 -32.57
CA GLY A 696 -5.50 10.46 -31.51
C GLY A 696 -4.11 9.90 -31.22
N ALA A 697 -3.70 8.78 -31.81
CA ALA A 697 -2.38 8.20 -31.60
C ALA A 697 -1.26 8.97 -32.33
N VAL A 698 -0.25 9.41 -31.58
CA VAL A 698 0.97 10.03 -32.12
C VAL A 698 2.17 9.10 -31.92
N TRP A 699 2.90 8.84 -32.99
CA TRP A 699 4.06 7.94 -33.05
C TRP A 699 5.31 8.70 -33.50
N LYS A 700 6.40 8.57 -32.74
CA LYS A 700 7.67 9.28 -33.00
C LYS A 700 8.86 8.33 -33.10
N GLY A 701 9.57 8.38 -34.23
CA GLY A 701 10.89 7.78 -34.42
C GLY A 701 11.91 8.41 -33.49
N LEU A 702 12.49 7.62 -32.57
CA LEU A 702 13.51 8.10 -31.62
C LEU A 702 14.76 8.56 -32.36
N THR A 703 15.20 7.82 -33.37
CA THR A 703 16.44 8.09 -34.09
C THR A 703 16.31 7.85 -35.60
N PRO A 704 17.31 8.28 -36.39
CA PRO A 704 17.44 7.94 -37.80
C PRO A 704 17.49 6.43 -38.13
N TYR A 705 17.47 5.52 -37.15
CA TYR A 705 17.38 4.06 -37.36
C TYR A 705 16.02 3.45 -36.96
N SER A 706 15.10 4.24 -36.41
CA SER A 706 13.77 3.79 -35.98
C SER A 706 12.85 3.50 -37.18
N ARG A 707 12.25 2.31 -37.22
CA ARG A 707 11.25 1.87 -38.22
C ARG A 707 10.05 1.18 -37.55
N PHE A 708 8.86 1.28 -38.15
CA PHE A 708 7.71 0.46 -37.76
C PHE A 708 7.59 -0.73 -38.72
N VAL A 709 7.55 -1.97 -38.21
CA VAL A 709 7.56 -3.18 -39.04
C VAL A 709 6.19 -3.86 -39.06
N VAL A 710 5.66 -4.13 -40.26
CA VAL A 710 4.36 -4.75 -40.48
C VAL A 710 4.55 -6.07 -41.25
N ASN A 711 4.53 -7.18 -40.52
CA ASN A 711 4.53 -8.54 -41.10
C ASN A 711 3.16 -9.24 -40.96
N GLY A 712 2.24 -8.69 -40.15
CA GLY A 712 0.83 -9.08 -40.06
C GLY A 712 -0.10 -7.97 -40.52
N ALA A 713 -1.29 -7.88 -39.95
CA ALA A 713 -2.28 -6.87 -40.31
C ALA A 713 -2.19 -5.63 -39.40
N LEU A 714 -1.96 -4.44 -39.97
CA LEU A 714 -2.03 -3.16 -39.25
C LEU A 714 -3.21 -2.33 -39.78
N LYS A 715 -4.18 -2.05 -38.91
CA LYS A 715 -5.31 -1.15 -39.19
C LYS A 715 -5.03 0.24 -38.63
N LEU A 716 -5.36 1.28 -39.41
CA LEU A 716 -5.38 2.68 -38.98
C LEU A 716 -6.83 3.17 -38.95
N GLU A 717 -7.31 3.64 -37.80
CA GLU A 717 -8.69 4.12 -37.59
C GLU A 717 -8.73 5.59 -37.18
N GLY A 718 -8.13 6.46 -38.00
CA GLY A 718 -8.22 7.90 -37.82
C GLY A 718 -9.49 8.50 -38.42
N ALA A 719 -10.06 9.52 -37.77
CA ALA A 719 -11.27 10.20 -38.24
C ALA A 719 -11.04 11.18 -39.40
N ASN A 720 -9.80 11.62 -39.62
CA ASN A 720 -9.36 12.53 -40.68
C ASN A 720 -7.83 12.45 -40.85
N LYS A 721 -7.27 13.11 -41.88
CA LYS A 721 -5.84 13.09 -42.26
C LYS A 721 -4.83 13.46 -41.16
N ASP A 722 -5.24 14.08 -40.06
CA ASP A 722 -4.35 14.43 -38.93
C ASP A 722 -4.73 13.72 -37.62
N SER A 723 -5.60 12.71 -37.68
CA SER A 723 -6.05 11.94 -36.51
C SER A 723 -4.99 10.97 -36.00
N ILE A 724 -4.16 10.41 -36.87
CA ILE A 724 -3.01 9.56 -36.48
C ILE A 724 -1.74 10.18 -37.09
N ILE A 725 -0.71 10.42 -36.28
CA ILE A 725 0.51 11.09 -36.72
C ILE A 725 1.71 10.16 -36.58
N PHE A 726 2.44 9.93 -37.68
CA PHE A 726 3.74 9.26 -37.68
C PHE A 726 4.84 10.25 -38.08
N THR A 727 5.82 10.47 -37.21
CA THR A 727 6.90 11.44 -37.43
C THR A 727 8.18 11.01 -36.69
N SER A 728 9.20 11.88 -36.61
CA SER A 728 10.38 11.72 -35.74
C SER A 728 10.20 12.47 -34.40
N VAL A 729 11.10 12.24 -33.44
CA VAL A 729 11.19 13.07 -32.23
C VAL A 729 11.59 14.51 -32.57
N ALA A 730 12.47 14.70 -33.56
CA ALA A 730 12.94 16.03 -33.98
C ALA A 730 11.91 16.81 -34.84
N ASP A 731 10.96 16.12 -35.47
CA ASP A 731 9.74 16.63 -36.14
C ASP A 731 9.96 17.86 -37.04
N SER A 732 11.06 17.89 -37.80
CA SER A 732 11.54 19.13 -38.46
C SER A 732 12.19 18.97 -39.84
N ALA A 733 12.65 17.78 -40.23
CA ALA A 733 13.32 17.58 -41.51
C ALA A 733 13.19 16.13 -42.03
N PRO A 734 13.24 15.91 -43.36
CA PRO A 734 13.38 14.58 -43.96
C PRO A 734 14.50 13.74 -43.33
N ALA A 735 14.44 12.41 -43.52
CA ALA A 735 15.48 11.46 -43.12
C ALA A 735 15.73 11.32 -41.59
N GLN A 736 14.89 11.90 -40.74
CA GLN A 736 15.05 11.84 -39.28
C GLN A 736 14.65 10.48 -38.67
N TRP A 737 14.00 9.61 -39.44
CA TRP A 737 13.72 8.19 -39.13
C TRP A 737 13.55 7.40 -40.44
N TYR A 738 13.39 6.08 -40.38
CA TYR A 738 13.22 5.28 -41.61
C TYR A 738 11.81 5.35 -42.19
N GLY A 739 10.76 5.31 -41.36
CA GLY A 739 9.36 5.21 -41.81
C GLY A 739 8.71 3.88 -41.43
N MET A 740 7.72 3.46 -42.22
CA MET A 740 7.01 2.18 -42.06
C MET A 740 7.43 1.16 -43.12
N GLU A 741 7.62 -0.10 -42.71
CA GLU A 741 8.10 -1.22 -43.54
C GLU A 741 7.03 -2.33 -43.56
N VAL A 742 6.35 -2.50 -44.69
CA VAL A 742 5.31 -3.52 -44.90
C VAL A 742 5.90 -4.67 -45.74
N ASN A 743 6.22 -5.77 -45.06
CA ASN A 743 6.90 -6.92 -45.67
C ASN A 743 5.92 -7.92 -46.30
N ALA A 744 6.46 -8.95 -46.97
CA ALA A 744 5.66 -10.00 -47.59
C ALA A 744 4.74 -10.71 -46.57
N GLY A 745 3.45 -10.79 -46.90
CA GLY A 745 2.40 -11.26 -46.00
C GLY A 745 1.85 -10.19 -45.03
N GLY A 746 2.51 -9.03 -44.91
CA GLY A 746 2.01 -7.87 -44.18
C GLY A 746 0.92 -7.11 -44.95
N TYR A 747 -0.06 -6.61 -44.20
CA TYR A 747 -1.20 -5.86 -44.74
C TYR A 747 -1.44 -4.58 -43.93
N LEU A 748 -1.26 -3.41 -44.54
CA LEU A 748 -1.51 -2.11 -43.93
C LEU A 748 -2.80 -1.50 -44.52
N TYR A 749 -3.79 -1.20 -43.70
CA TYR A 749 -5.10 -0.77 -44.19
C TYR A 749 -5.83 0.22 -43.26
N GLY A 750 -6.89 0.86 -43.78
CA GLY A 750 -7.66 1.86 -43.06
C GLY A 750 -7.34 3.28 -43.53
N GLY A 751 -7.27 4.26 -42.62
CA GLY A 751 -7.08 5.65 -43.03
C GLY A 751 -6.93 6.66 -41.89
N GLY A 752 -7.02 7.94 -42.24
CA GLY A 752 -7.02 9.05 -41.30
C GLY A 752 -5.66 9.32 -40.64
N PHE A 753 -4.59 9.40 -41.43
CA PHE A 753 -3.24 9.58 -40.90
C PHE A 753 -2.35 10.49 -41.75
N THR A 754 -1.39 11.15 -41.07
CA THR A 754 -0.25 11.84 -41.70
C THR A 754 1.05 11.13 -41.32
N LEU A 755 1.89 10.80 -42.31
CA LEU A 755 3.24 10.28 -42.10
C LEU A 755 4.31 11.20 -42.71
N ARG A 756 5.26 11.65 -41.89
CA ARG A 756 6.27 12.64 -42.30
C ARG A 756 7.68 12.42 -41.78
N TYR A 757 8.64 13.12 -42.40
CA TYR A 757 10.05 13.21 -42.01
C TYR A 757 10.85 11.89 -41.98
N GLY A 758 10.32 10.82 -42.57
CA GLY A 758 10.96 9.51 -42.72
C GLY A 758 11.83 9.38 -43.98
N GLY A 759 12.06 8.14 -44.42
CA GLY A 759 12.67 7.79 -45.70
C GLY A 759 14.19 7.89 -45.80
N ARG A 760 14.91 7.85 -44.67
CA ARG A 760 16.34 8.24 -44.54
C ARG A 760 17.32 7.91 -45.68
N GLY A 761 17.24 6.73 -46.29
CA GLY A 761 18.08 6.34 -47.44
C GLY A 761 19.59 6.09 -47.22
N ASP A 762 20.14 6.41 -46.05
CA ASP A 762 21.53 6.02 -45.69
C ASP A 762 21.73 4.49 -45.66
N GLY A 763 22.97 4.06 -45.93
CA GLY A 763 23.43 2.70 -45.64
C GLY A 763 23.25 1.67 -46.76
N GLY A 764 22.89 2.11 -47.98
CA GLY A 764 22.84 1.24 -49.16
C GLY A 764 21.67 0.25 -49.19
N ASN A 765 20.74 0.33 -48.24
CA ASN A 765 19.48 -0.41 -48.28
C ASN A 765 18.48 0.34 -49.19
N PRO A 766 18.15 -0.16 -50.40
CA PRO A 766 17.22 0.51 -51.30
C PRO A 766 15.79 0.60 -50.74
N ASN A 767 15.46 -0.19 -49.72
CA ASN A 767 14.15 -0.24 -49.10
C ASN A 767 13.91 0.95 -48.14
N ALA A 768 14.97 1.68 -47.77
CA ALA A 768 14.96 2.71 -46.73
C ALA A 768 14.70 4.14 -47.24
N ILE A 769 14.34 4.31 -48.52
CA ILE A 769 14.30 5.61 -49.25
C ILE A 769 12.90 6.24 -49.37
N ALA A 770 11.94 5.82 -48.54
CA ALA A 770 10.56 6.30 -48.61
C ALA A 770 9.89 6.35 -47.23
N GLY A 771 8.89 7.20 -47.04
CA GLY A 771 8.09 7.25 -45.81
C GLY A 771 7.35 5.94 -45.49
N ILE A 772 6.86 5.26 -46.54
CA ILE A 772 6.35 3.88 -46.45
C ILE A 772 7.03 3.01 -47.53
N GLY A 773 7.68 1.94 -47.13
CA GLY A 773 8.21 0.91 -48.01
C GLY A 773 7.38 -0.37 -47.96
N VAL A 774 6.99 -0.90 -49.12
CA VAL A 774 6.18 -2.13 -49.26
C VAL A 774 6.93 -3.13 -50.14
N PHE A 775 7.17 -4.33 -49.61
CA PHE A 775 8.06 -5.34 -50.18
C PHE A 775 7.35 -6.70 -50.22
N GLY A 776 6.59 -6.97 -51.28
CA GLY A 776 5.66 -8.09 -51.35
C GLY A 776 4.46 -8.04 -50.39
N GLY A 777 4.36 -6.99 -49.57
CA GLY A 777 3.19 -6.68 -48.76
C GLY A 777 2.05 -6.05 -49.56
N SER A 778 0.92 -5.79 -48.91
CA SER A 778 -0.23 -5.12 -49.53
C SER A 778 -0.69 -3.92 -48.70
N VAL A 779 -1.12 -2.85 -49.36
CA VAL A 779 -1.68 -1.67 -48.69
C VAL A 779 -3.05 -1.27 -49.25
N ASN A 780 -3.99 -0.91 -48.38
CA ASN A 780 -5.32 -0.45 -48.74
C ASN A 780 -5.71 0.77 -47.88
N LEU A 781 -5.31 1.96 -48.32
CA LEU A 781 -5.35 3.18 -47.51
C LEU A 781 -6.32 4.23 -48.07
N SER A 782 -6.93 4.96 -47.15
CA SER A 782 -7.93 5.99 -47.39
C SER A 782 -7.61 7.25 -46.60
N ASP A 783 -8.05 8.41 -47.09
CA ASP A 783 -8.11 9.68 -46.35
C ASP A 783 -6.85 10.00 -45.53
N GLY A 784 -5.69 9.86 -46.17
CA GLY A 784 -4.36 10.01 -45.56
C GLY A 784 -3.45 10.96 -46.33
N ARG A 785 -2.32 11.29 -45.71
CA ARG A 785 -1.29 12.17 -46.25
C ARG A 785 0.10 11.62 -45.93
N ILE A 786 1.00 11.67 -46.90
CA ILE A 786 2.41 11.36 -46.72
C ILE A 786 3.17 12.60 -47.17
N GLU A 787 3.99 13.20 -46.31
CA GLU A 787 4.61 14.50 -46.57
C GLU A 787 6.06 14.63 -46.08
N ASN A 788 6.86 15.52 -46.65
CA ASN A 788 8.17 15.92 -46.13
C ASN A 788 9.20 14.77 -45.89
N ASN A 789 8.95 13.58 -46.44
CA ASN A 789 9.87 12.44 -46.38
C ASN A 789 11.06 12.61 -47.33
N TYR A 790 12.14 11.88 -47.06
CA TYR A 790 13.32 11.86 -47.92
C TYR A 790 13.06 10.99 -49.16
N LEU A 791 13.44 11.52 -50.33
CA LEU A 791 13.30 10.98 -51.69
C LEU A 791 11.88 10.61 -52.13
N ALA A 792 11.15 9.76 -51.40
CA ALA A 792 9.83 9.29 -51.80
C ALA A 792 8.80 9.28 -50.66
N GLY A 793 7.53 9.44 -51.03
CA GLY A 793 6.41 9.17 -50.14
C GLY A 793 6.24 7.67 -49.90
N MET A 794 6.05 6.91 -50.98
CA MET A 794 5.84 5.47 -50.93
C MET A 794 6.67 4.69 -51.97
N ARG A 795 7.32 3.62 -51.54
CA ARG A 795 8.03 2.67 -52.42
C ARG A 795 7.29 1.33 -52.45
N LEU A 796 7.01 0.82 -53.65
CA LEU A 796 6.26 -0.42 -53.89
C LEU A 796 7.10 -1.39 -54.72
N TYR A 797 7.52 -2.50 -54.14
CA TYR A 797 8.51 -3.41 -54.71
C TYR A 797 8.13 -4.90 -54.57
N ASP A 798 8.63 -5.72 -55.50
CA ASP A 798 8.47 -7.18 -55.57
C ASP A 798 7.04 -7.70 -55.28
N ARG A 799 6.15 -7.50 -56.25
CA ARG A 799 4.74 -7.91 -56.24
C ARG A 799 3.87 -7.23 -55.18
N ALA A 800 4.39 -6.18 -54.53
CA ALA A 800 3.60 -5.33 -53.67
C ALA A 800 2.33 -4.82 -54.38
N THR A 801 1.24 -4.71 -53.63
CA THR A 801 -0.02 -4.12 -54.13
C THR A 801 -0.41 -2.90 -53.31
N SER A 802 -1.00 -1.90 -53.96
CA SER A 802 -1.57 -0.73 -53.30
C SER A 802 -2.94 -0.37 -53.86
N THR A 803 -3.86 -0.04 -52.96
CA THR A 803 -5.13 0.64 -53.25
C THR A 803 -5.16 1.90 -52.38
N LEU A 804 -5.35 3.06 -53.01
CA LEU A 804 -5.25 4.37 -52.37
C LEU A 804 -6.45 5.25 -52.76
N THR A 805 -7.13 5.82 -51.76
CA THR A 805 -8.31 6.69 -51.96
C THR A 805 -8.15 8.01 -51.18
N ASN A 806 -8.53 9.14 -51.78
CA ASN A 806 -8.53 10.49 -51.15
C ASN A 806 -7.16 10.93 -50.57
N PHE A 807 -6.06 10.54 -51.21
CA PHE A 807 -4.73 10.54 -50.61
C PHE A 807 -3.84 11.73 -51.07
N GLU A 808 -2.90 12.18 -50.23
CA GLU A 808 -1.98 13.28 -50.54
C GLU A 808 -0.50 12.88 -50.43
N PHE A 809 0.33 13.39 -51.35
CA PHE A 809 1.78 13.21 -51.39
C PHE A 809 2.49 14.55 -51.59
N ASN A 810 3.02 15.12 -50.50
CA ASN A 810 3.39 16.54 -50.43
C ASN A 810 4.88 16.76 -50.05
N ASN A 811 5.58 17.62 -50.79
CA ASN A 811 6.87 18.22 -50.41
C ASN A 811 7.99 17.22 -50.04
N HIS A 812 8.05 16.06 -50.68
CA HIS A 812 9.22 15.16 -50.56
C HIS A 812 10.46 15.83 -51.14
N THR A 813 11.62 15.59 -50.52
CA THR A 813 12.88 16.21 -50.94
C THR A 813 14.06 15.25 -50.85
N ALA A 814 15.07 15.45 -51.68
CA ALA A 814 16.35 14.74 -51.62
C ALA A 814 17.49 15.72 -51.99
N PRO A 815 18.71 15.59 -51.43
CA PRO A 815 19.84 16.45 -51.77
C PRO A 815 20.19 16.46 -53.26
N THR A 816 19.87 15.38 -53.98
CA THR A 816 20.07 15.19 -55.42
C THR A 816 18.97 15.81 -56.30
N GLY A 817 17.95 16.44 -55.71
CA GLY A 817 16.95 17.22 -56.44
C GLY A 817 15.92 16.41 -57.23
N ASN A 818 15.81 15.11 -57.00
CA ASN A 818 15.00 14.14 -57.76
C ASN A 818 14.08 13.28 -56.86
N SER A 819 13.38 13.92 -55.94
CA SER A 819 12.32 13.34 -55.10
C SER A 819 10.97 13.28 -55.82
N THR A 820 10.18 12.27 -55.49
CA THR A 820 8.93 11.85 -56.15
C THR A 820 7.86 11.47 -55.11
N ALA A 821 6.59 11.36 -55.49
CA ALA A 821 5.57 10.74 -54.65
C ALA A 821 5.75 9.22 -54.53
N PHE A 822 5.99 8.55 -55.66
CA PHE A 822 6.06 7.08 -55.77
C PHE A 822 7.38 6.59 -56.34
N ILE A 823 7.79 5.39 -55.90
CA ILE A 823 8.78 4.55 -56.58
C ILE A 823 8.15 3.17 -56.77
N SER A 824 7.89 2.78 -58.03
CA SER A 824 7.21 1.53 -58.38
C SER A 824 8.12 0.59 -59.18
N ALA A 825 8.23 -0.68 -58.77
CA ALA A 825 8.91 -1.70 -59.58
C ALA A 825 8.35 -3.11 -59.32
N ASN A 826 7.88 -3.77 -60.38
CA ASN A 826 7.23 -5.10 -60.33
C ASN A 826 6.05 -5.15 -59.34
N SER A 827 5.23 -4.10 -59.28
CA SER A 827 4.16 -3.90 -58.29
C SER A 827 2.89 -3.32 -58.93
N THR A 828 1.75 -3.37 -58.24
CA THR A 828 0.45 -2.90 -58.74
C THR A 828 -0.05 -1.70 -57.92
N ILE A 829 -0.54 -0.67 -58.62
CA ILE A 829 -1.09 0.55 -58.00
C ILE A 829 -2.53 0.76 -58.50
N GLN A 830 -3.46 0.97 -57.57
CA GLN A 830 -4.79 1.53 -57.81
C GLN A 830 -4.92 2.82 -57.00
N ALA A 831 -5.21 3.93 -57.67
CA ALA A 831 -5.25 5.26 -57.07
C ALA A 831 -6.52 6.00 -57.51
N THR A 832 -7.33 6.44 -56.55
CA THR A 832 -8.56 7.21 -56.76
C THR A 832 -8.50 8.50 -55.95
N ASN A 833 -8.70 9.65 -56.58
CA ASN A 833 -8.62 10.96 -55.92
C ASN A 833 -7.31 11.15 -55.12
N VAL A 834 -6.16 10.99 -55.79
CA VAL A 834 -4.83 11.16 -55.20
C VAL A 834 -4.19 12.45 -55.73
N THR A 835 -3.64 13.26 -54.82
CA THR A 835 -3.03 14.57 -55.12
C THR A 835 -1.53 14.53 -54.88
N PHE A 836 -0.78 15.13 -55.81
CA PHE A 836 0.67 15.28 -55.78
C PHE A 836 1.03 16.77 -55.70
N SER A 837 1.89 17.18 -54.78
CA SER A 837 2.32 18.57 -54.69
C SER A 837 3.75 18.74 -54.16
N GLY A 838 4.49 19.69 -54.74
CA GLY A 838 5.78 20.15 -54.20
C GLY A 838 6.95 19.16 -54.28
N ASN A 839 6.77 17.96 -54.80
CA ASN A 839 7.87 17.01 -55.01
C ASN A 839 8.68 17.46 -56.24
N THR A 840 10.00 17.29 -56.23
CA THR A 840 10.84 17.93 -57.27
C THR A 840 10.64 17.37 -58.68
N THR A 841 10.16 16.13 -58.84
CA THR A 841 9.80 15.55 -60.14
C THR A 841 8.39 15.89 -60.65
N ASP A 842 7.50 16.45 -59.81
CA ASP A 842 6.11 16.80 -60.16
C ASP A 842 5.97 17.86 -61.28
N LYS A 843 7.09 18.44 -61.73
CA LYS A 843 7.16 19.44 -62.82
C LYS A 843 6.77 18.89 -64.21
N SER A 844 6.41 17.61 -64.30
CA SER A 844 5.78 16.97 -65.45
C SER A 844 4.87 15.83 -64.96
N PRO A 845 3.60 15.75 -65.38
CA PRO A 845 2.73 14.62 -65.03
C PRO A 845 3.25 13.24 -65.46
N ALA A 846 4.15 13.19 -66.44
CA ALA A 846 4.81 11.96 -66.88
C ALA A 846 6.01 11.54 -65.99
N ASN A 847 6.39 12.35 -65.00
CA ASN A 847 7.56 12.16 -64.14
C ASN A 847 7.20 12.00 -62.64
N ALA A 848 5.90 11.96 -62.31
CA ALA A 848 5.39 11.80 -60.94
C ALA A 848 5.21 10.32 -60.51
N PHE A 849 5.61 9.38 -61.36
CA PHE A 849 5.49 7.92 -61.22
C PHE A 849 6.82 7.22 -61.56
#